data_AF-A0AA39NDN8-F1
#
_entry.id   AF-A0AA39NDN8-F1
#
_cell.length_a   1.000
_cell.length_b   1.000
_cell.length_c   1.000
_cell.angle_alpha   90.00
_cell.angle_beta   90.00
_cell.angle_gamma   90.00
#
_symmetry.space_group_name_H-M   'P 1'
#
loop_
_entity.id
_entity.type
_entity.pdbx_description
1 polymer ?
#
loop_
_entity_poly.entity_id
_entity_poly.type
_entity_poly.pdbx_seq_one_letter_code
_entity_poly.pdbx_strand_id
1 'polypeptide(L)'
;MPMLADPSQKYRPYTPLNLKDRQWPSKTFTKAPSWLSTDLRDGNQALANPMTIEQKTTFFREIVKCGVKEVEVAYPAASDTDFSFVRGLIENNEIPDDVWIQVLTPAREDLIKRTIDAVAGCKHAILHMYNATSPLFRNVVFRNSKEQTIELAVTHTKIVKQLTEECTAKYGTKFRYEYSPETFTQTEPDFAVEICEVVKAAWGKAGTDFEDKIIFNLPSTVEIAPPNHYADQIEYFCSKISEREKILVSLHPHNDRGTGIASAELGFLAGGDRIEGCFFGNGERTGNVDLVNLALNLYSQGIHPNLDFSDLQTAIDVVTQCNDLPVHPRHPYAGELVFTAFSGSHQDAIKKGLEAQKIRHADAAAKGEPQYWEVPYLPVDPADLGMTYEALIRVNSQSGKGGIAYLIKQNLQLDLPRKLQIAFYQVVQEVSDREAREMTVDDITTAFRNAYHYGGSKYKGRLYLRNFKISTEPNPDPSDHSGDEAEVRKRFDGTISVDGVLRVVRGDGNGPLSAILDALHTYLHIDLSVREYTEHTLDIEEGQNARAASYIELVPAGDRKSAQSWWGVGVDSDISGAGLRAVISAVNNAIGDRELPELKLTVGFNAKSGQEDVASVIVNSLGLELPRRFQASFFEVVQRAARDAGEISVGALTELFKTTYDYDVLTPSPKFSVNTFNLEHVDATKRVLTGDFVLFGSQRKIRGEGNGPLSSSVSALHSHVEGTLTIREYSEHSIGEGAEVVAASYVELLYELPGEKKRSSWGVATDADITASGIKAVLSAAGRLQLVPKKVVNGH
;
A
#
# COMPACT_ATOMS: atom_id res chain seq x y z
N MET A 1 8.96 1.59 -51.99
CA MET A 1 9.07 1.08 -50.60
C MET A 1 10.09 1.93 -49.87
N PRO A 2 9.84 2.37 -48.63
CA PRO A 2 10.80 3.18 -47.87
C PRO A 2 12.06 2.41 -47.46
N MET A 3 12.00 1.08 -47.39
CA MET A 3 13.16 0.22 -47.14
C MET A 3 13.91 -0.07 -48.46
N LEU A 4 15.22 0.18 -48.47
CA LEU A 4 16.09 -0.11 -49.61
C LEU A 4 16.23 -1.62 -49.78
N ALA A 5 16.07 -2.11 -51.03
CA ALA A 5 16.32 -3.51 -51.36
C ALA A 5 17.83 -3.86 -51.24
N ASP A 6 18.70 -2.93 -51.64
CA ASP A 6 20.14 -3.01 -51.42
C ASP A 6 20.61 -1.78 -50.61
N PRO A 7 20.74 -1.91 -49.27
CA PRO A 7 21.21 -0.82 -48.43
C PRO A 7 22.70 -0.50 -48.60
N SER A 8 23.51 -1.38 -49.22
CA SER A 8 24.96 -1.17 -49.38
C SER A 8 25.30 0.01 -50.30
N GLN A 9 24.36 0.42 -51.15
CA GLN A 9 24.50 1.63 -52.00
C GLN A 9 24.46 2.94 -51.19
N LYS A 10 23.92 2.90 -49.96
CA LYS A 10 23.76 4.09 -49.11
C LYS A 10 24.60 4.04 -47.83
N TYR A 11 24.67 2.88 -47.17
CA TYR A 11 25.35 2.74 -45.88
C TYR A 11 26.67 2.00 -46.04
N ARG A 12 27.76 2.64 -45.60
CA ARG A 12 29.09 2.02 -45.57
C ARG A 12 29.27 1.26 -44.25
N PRO A 13 29.89 0.07 -44.26
CA PRO A 13 30.26 -0.61 -43.02
C PRO A 13 31.30 0.20 -42.24
N TYR A 14 31.30 0.06 -40.91
CA TYR A 14 32.38 0.58 -40.07
C TYR A 14 33.71 -0.09 -40.45
N THR A 15 34.83 0.57 -40.18
CA THR A 15 36.17 0.02 -40.44
C THR A 15 36.74 -0.56 -39.15
N PRO A 16 36.85 -1.90 -38.98
CA PRO A 16 37.40 -2.49 -37.77
C PRO A 16 38.87 -2.10 -37.57
N LEU A 17 39.26 -1.90 -36.32
CA LEU A 17 40.67 -1.76 -35.92
C LEU A 17 41.33 -3.14 -35.94
N ASN A 18 42.54 -3.21 -36.52
CA ASN A 18 43.34 -4.44 -36.48
C ASN A 18 44.23 -4.46 -35.22
N LEU A 19 43.61 -4.67 -34.07
CA LEU A 19 44.30 -4.83 -32.78
C LEU A 19 44.53 -6.32 -32.48
N LYS A 20 45.63 -6.88 -33.02
CA LYS A 20 45.91 -8.32 -32.96
C LYS A 20 45.96 -8.89 -31.55
N ASP A 21 46.55 -8.13 -30.63
CA ASP A 21 46.82 -8.54 -29.25
C ASP A 21 45.92 -7.78 -28.26
N ARG A 22 44.63 -7.61 -28.58
CA ARG A 22 43.67 -6.97 -27.68
C ARG A 22 43.60 -7.71 -26.33
N GLN A 23 43.61 -6.97 -25.22
CA GLN A 23 43.68 -7.52 -23.86
C GLN A 23 42.36 -7.42 -23.11
N TRP A 24 41.48 -6.47 -23.47
CA TRP A 24 40.20 -6.27 -22.80
C TRP A 24 39.31 -7.51 -22.67
N PRO A 25 39.26 -8.48 -23.62
CA PRO A 25 38.38 -9.64 -23.49
C PRO A 25 38.77 -10.59 -22.35
N SER A 26 40.02 -10.51 -21.88
CA SER A 26 40.55 -11.39 -20.83
C SER A 26 40.51 -10.74 -19.44
N LYS A 27 39.99 -9.52 -19.32
CA LYS A 27 39.92 -8.78 -18.05
C LYS A 27 38.51 -8.85 -17.47
N THR A 28 38.45 -8.72 -16.15
CA THR A 28 37.20 -8.60 -15.39
C THR A 28 37.26 -7.33 -14.54
N PHE A 29 36.09 -6.84 -14.12
CA PHE A 29 36.02 -5.74 -13.18
C PHE A 29 36.64 -6.15 -11.83
N THR A 30 37.42 -5.24 -11.26
CA THR A 30 38.01 -5.38 -9.91
C THR A 30 37.74 -4.16 -9.03
N LYS A 31 37.24 -3.08 -9.63
CA LYS A 31 36.89 -1.81 -8.97
C LYS A 31 35.87 -1.06 -9.84
N ALA A 32 35.15 -0.13 -9.22
CA ALA A 32 34.31 0.82 -9.94
C ALA A 32 35.14 1.87 -10.71
N PRO A 33 34.60 2.42 -11.82
CA PRO A 33 35.13 3.62 -12.45
C PRO A 33 34.92 4.86 -11.57
N SER A 34 35.55 5.97 -11.96
CA SER A 34 35.04 7.29 -11.53
C SER A 34 33.76 7.62 -12.30
N TRP A 35 32.74 8.11 -11.62
CA TRP A 35 31.45 8.44 -12.23
C TRP A 35 31.31 9.93 -12.43
N LEU A 36 30.83 10.33 -13.61
CA LEU A 36 30.25 11.65 -13.82
C LEU A 36 28.81 11.54 -14.32
N SER A 37 27.90 12.27 -13.68
CA SER A 37 26.54 12.49 -14.19
C SER A 37 26.50 13.70 -15.11
N THR A 38 25.95 13.52 -16.31
CA THR A 38 25.68 14.58 -17.31
C THR A 38 24.20 14.98 -17.36
N ASP A 39 23.37 14.52 -16.42
CA ASP A 39 21.92 14.71 -16.43
C ASP A 39 21.50 16.19 -16.56
N LEU A 40 22.19 17.09 -15.86
CA LEU A 40 21.82 18.52 -15.77
C LEU A 40 22.22 19.35 -17.00
N ARG A 41 23.09 18.81 -17.86
CA ARG A 41 23.52 19.42 -19.12
C ARG A 41 23.04 18.62 -20.31
N ASP A 42 23.57 17.40 -20.48
CA ASP A 42 23.31 16.57 -21.65
C ASP A 42 21.93 15.91 -21.62
N GLY A 43 21.51 15.43 -20.45
CA GLY A 43 20.13 14.97 -20.24
C GLY A 43 19.14 16.11 -20.44
N ASN A 44 19.39 17.25 -19.82
CA ASN A 44 18.52 18.42 -19.86
C ASN A 44 18.33 19.01 -21.27
N GLN A 45 19.38 19.07 -22.10
CA GLN A 45 19.25 19.61 -23.47
C GLN A 45 18.42 18.71 -24.40
N ALA A 46 18.30 17.43 -24.07
CA ALA A 46 17.54 16.46 -24.85
C ALA A 46 16.04 16.46 -24.52
N LEU A 47 15.62 17.22 -23.50
CA LEU A 47 14.22 17.32 -23.10
C LEU A 47 13.45 18.25 -24.04
N ALA A 48 12.20 17.89 -24.35
CA ALA A 48 11.30 18.78 -25.08
C ALA A 48 11.04 20.09 -24.30
N ASN A 49 10.93 19.97 -22.97
CA ASN A 49 10.84 21.08 -22.04
C ASN A 49 12.06 21.03 -21.11
N PRO A 50 13.06 21.91 -21.28
CA PRO A 50 14.21 21.97 -20.38
C PRO A 50 13.79 22.21 -18.93
N MET A 51 14.56 21.66 -17.99
CA MET A 51 14.35 21.81 -16.55
C MET A 51 14.39 23.27 -16.12
N THR A 52 13.52 23.60 -15.17
CA THR A 52 13.62 24.82 -14.37
C THR A 52 14.81 24.76 -13.41
N ILE A 53 15.25 25.90 -12.87
CA ILE A 53 16.31 25.96 -11.85
C ILE A 53 15.96 25.09 -10.63
N GLU A 54 14.70 25.09 -10.20
CA GLU A 54 14.24 24.28 -9.05
C GLU A 54 14.34 22.78 -9.33
N GLN A 55 13.94 22.32 -10.52
CA GLN A 55 14.12 20.93 -10.95
C GLN A 55 15.61 20.58 -11.02
N LYS A 56 16.45 21.45 -11.62
CA LYS A 56 17.90 21.23 -11.67
C LYS A 56 18.52 21.13 -10.28
N THR A 57 18.14 21.98 -9.33
CA THR A 57 18.64 21.92 -7.95
C THR A 57 18.17 20.65 -7.23
N THR A 58 16.91 20.24 -7.42
CA THR A 58 16.38 18.99 -6.85
C THR A 58 17.15 17.78 -7.37
N PHE A 59 17.36 17.72 -8.68
CA PHE A 59 18.07 16.61 -9.31
C PHE A 59 19.57 16.62 -8.95
N PHE A 60 20.22 17.79 -8.88
CA PHE A 60 21.60 17.91 -8.39
C PHE A 60 21.77 17.30 -6.99
N ARG A 61 20.85 17.60 -6.07
CA ARG A 61 20.87 17.06 -4.70
C ARG A 61 20.72 15.55 -4.70
N GLU A 62 19.84 14.99 -5.54
CA GLU A 62 19.68 13.53 -5.64
C GLU A 62 20.94 12.85 -6.21
N ILE A 63 21.54 13.40 -7.27
CA ILE A 63 22.80 12.91 -7.86
C ILE A 63 23.91 12.84 -6.79
N VAL A 64 24.05 13.92 -6.01
CA VAL A 64 25.03 14.01 -4.92
C VAL A 64 24.71 13.04 -3.79
N LYS A 65 23.42 12.90 -3.41
CA LYS A 65 22.94 11.97 -2.38
C LYS A 65 23.25 10.51 -2.77
N CYS A 66 23.07 10.14 -4.04
CA CYS A 66 23.47 8.84 -4.58
C CYS A 66 24.99 8.62 -4.59
N GLY A 67 25.80 9.63 -4.25
CA GLY A 67 27.25 9.50 -4.06
C GLY A 67 28.11 9.93 -5.25
N VAL A 68 27.52 10.45 -6.33
CA VAL A 68 28.29 10.93 -7.49
C VAL A 68 29.15 12.13 -7.10
N LYS A 69 30.45 12.09 -7.45
CA LYS A 69 31.44 13.11 -7.05
C LYS A 69 31.83 14.08 -8.14
N GLU A 70 31.48 13.79 -9.39
CA GLU A 70 31.67 14.70 -10.51
C GLU A 70 30.32 14.89 -11.23
N VAL A 71 29.86 16.13 -11.40
CA VAL A 71 28.53 16.41 -11.96
C VAL A 71 28.63 17.50 -13.01
N GLU A 72 28.25 17.22 -14.26
CA GLU A 72 28.18 18.23 -15.30
C GLU A 72 26.86 19.00 -15.21
N VAL A 73 26.95 20.21 -14.65
CA VAL A 73 25.80 20.97 -14.18
C VAL A 73 25.15 21.83 -15.27
N ALA A 74 25.90 22.25 -16.29
CA ALA A 74 25.42 23.22 -17.27
C ALA A 74 26.34 23.40 -18.48
N TYR A 75 25.80 24.04 -19.53
CA TYR A 75 26.56 24.78 -20.53
C TYR A 75 26.30 26.28 -20.34
N PRO A 76 26.96 26.93 -19.35
CA PRO A 76 26.59 28.27 -18.87
C PRO A 76 26.81 29.40 -19.89
N ALA A 77 27.64 29.19 -20.91
CA ALA A 77 27.80 30.18 -21.97
C ALA A 77 26.66 30.14 -23.01
N ALA A 78 25.86 29.08 -23.07
CA ALA A 78 24.76 28.95 -24.03
C ALA A 78 23.46 29.62 -23.59
N SER A 79 23.24 29.83 -22.28
CA SER A 79 21.99 30.36 -21.73
C SER A 79 22.20 31.09 -20.40
N ASP A 80 21.45 32.17 -20.17
CA ASP A 80 21.43 32.89 -18.88
C ASP A 80 20.85 32.01 -17.75
N THR A 81 19.95 31.08 -18.06
CA THR A 81 19.39 30.14 -17.07
C THR A 81 20.47 29.21 -16.53
N ASP A 82 21.28 28.63 -17.42
CA ASP A 82 22.39 27.75 -17.06
C ASP A 82 23.48 28.50 -16.30
N PHE A 83 23.80 29.73 -16.72
CA PHE A 83 24.70 30.60 -15.98
C PHE A 83 24.19 30.86 -14.56
N SER A 84 22.91 31.26 -14.43
CA SER A 84 22.28 31.57 -13.14
C SER A 84 22.17 30.33 -12.24
N PHE A 85 21.93 29.15 -12.81
CA PHE A 85 21.93 27.89 -12.06
C PHE A 85 23.29 27.60 -11.44
N VAL A 86 24.38 27.71 -12.21
CA VAL A 86 25.76 27.54 -11.70
C VAL A 86 26.05 28.54 -10.59
N ARG A 87 25.69 29.83 -10.77
CA ARG A 87 25.83 30.85 -9.73
C ARG A 87 25.05 30.49 -8.47
N GLY A 88 23.80 30.05 -8.61
CA GLY A 88 22.95 29.62 -7.51
C GLY A 88 23.55 28.47 -6.71
N LEU A 89 24.13 27.46 -7.36
CA LEU A 89 24.80 26.35 -6.66
C LEU A 89 25.96 26.84 -5.78
N ILE A 90 26.75 27.79 -6.29
CA ILE A 90 27.91 28.35 -5.58
C ILE A 90 27.48 29.28 -4.45
N GLU A 91 26.61 30.25 -4.76
CA GLU A 91 26.22 31.32 -3.84
C GLU A 91 25.35 30.82 -2.68
N ASN A 92 24.58 29.76 -2.90
CA ASN A 92 23.78 29.11 -1.86
C ASN A 92 24.52 27.96 -1.15
N ASN A 93 25.80 27.73 -1.47
CA ASN A 93 26.62 26.68 -0.88
C ASN A 93 25.98 25.28 -0.99
N GLU A 94 25.44 24.96 -2.17
CA GLU A 94 24.79 23.67 -2.46
C GLU A 94 25.81 22.57 -2.79
N ILE A 95 27.04 22.94 -3.17
CA ILE A 95 28.08 22.02 -3.63
C ILE A 95 28.90 21.51 -2.43
N PRO A 96 28.88 20.20 -2.11
CA PRO A 96 29.72 19.65 -1.06
C PRO A 96 31.22 19.73 -1.38
N ASP A 97 32.05 19.67 -0.34
CA ASP A 97 33.50 19.87 -0.45
C ASP A 97 34.22 18.82 -1.29
N ASP A 98 33.68 17.59 -1.35
CA ASP A 98 34.22 16.48 -2.11
C ASP A 98 33.62 16.33 -3.52
N VAL A 99 32.77 17.28 -3.95
CA VAL A 99 32.12 17.27 -5.27
C VAL A 99 32.79 18.27 -6.20
N TRP A 100 33.07 17.82 -7.43
CA TRP A 100 33.52 18.65 -8.55
C TRP A 100 32.34 18.92 -9.49
N ILE A 101 32.04 20.20 -9.73
CA ILE A 101 31.09 20.55 -10.80
C ILE A 101 31.82 20.68 -12.12
N GLN A 102 31.27 20.11 -13.20
CA GLN A 102 31.77 20.22 -14.56
C GLN A 102 30.88 21.18 -15.36
N VAL A 103 31.51 22.01 -16.20
CA VAL A 103 30.81 22.91 -17.12
C VAL A 103 31.35 22.77 -18.53
N LEU A 104 30.45 22.67 -19.50
CA LEU A 104 30.79 22.49 -20.92
C LEU A 104 31.09 23.85 -21.59
N THR A 105 32.04 23.87 -22.51
CA THR A 105 32.27 24.98 -23.43
C THR A 105 32.83 24.50 -24.77
N PRO A 106 32.44 25.08 -25.91
CA PRO A 106 33.11 24.84 -27.17
C PRO A 106 34.46 25.58 -27.20
N ALA A 107 35.32 25.21 -28.15
CA ALA A 107 36.56 25.92 -28.46
C ALA A 107 36.29 27.31 -29.11
N ARG A 108 35.77 28.25 -28.32
CA ARG A 108 35.51 29.65 -28.67
C ARG A 108 35.81 30.56 -27.48
N GLU A 109 36.70 31.54 -27.68
CA GLU A 109 37.21 32.41 -26.61
C GLU A 109 36.11 33.12 -25.81
N ASP A 110 35.11 33.71 -26.48
CA ASP A 110 34.00 34.43 -25.85
C ASP A 110 33.18 33.54 -24.91
N LEU A 111 32.96 32.28 -25.32
CA LEU A 111 32.19 31.31 -24.56
C LEU A 111 33.02 30.70 -23.43
N ILE A 112 34.30 30.42 -23.64
CA ILE A 112 35.21 29.95 -22.59
C ILE A 112 35.29 30.96 -21.45
N LYS A 113 35.44 32.25 -21.77
CA LYS A 113 35.48 33.31 -20.77
C LYS A 113 34.21 33.35 -19.93
N ARG A 114 33.05 33.33 -20.59
CA ARG A 114 31.75 33.31 -19.91
C ARG A 114 31.57 32.06 -19.04
N THR A 115 32.04 30.89 -19.49
CA THR A 115 31.98 29.65 -18.70
C THR A 115 32.84 29.74 -17.44
N ILE A 116 34.03 30.32 -17.53
CA ILE A 116 34.91 30.53 -16.37
C ILE A 116 34.31 31.57 -15.40
N ASP A 117 33.69 32.63 -15.92
CA ASP A 117 32.99 33.62 -15.10
C ASP A 117 31.84 32.97 -14.30
N ALA A 118 31.15 31.97 -14.86
CA ALA A 118 30.06 31.26 -14.18
C ALA A 118 30.56 30.51 -12.93
N VAL A 119 31.71 29.84 -13.03
CA VAL A 119 32.26 29.01 -11.93
C VAL A 119 33.21 29.75 -10.99
N ALA A 120 33.44 31.05 -11.19
CA ALA A 120 34.32 31.86 -10.36
C ALA A 120 33.88 31.83 -8.88
N GLY A 121 34.79 31.42 -7.98
CA GLY A 121 34.51 31.26 -6.56
C GLY A 121 34.01 29.87 -6.15
N CYS A 122 33.82 28.94 -7.10
CA CYS A 122 33.64 27.53 -6.79
C CYS A 122 34.92 26.97 -6.13
N LYS A 123 34.80 25.97 -5.23
CA LYS A 123 35.98 25.28 -4.66
C LYS A 123 36.68 24.41 -5.72
N HIS A 124 35.91 23.59 -6.41
CA HIS A 124 36.39 22.56 -7.33
C HIS A 124 35.57 22.58 -8.63
N ALA A 125 36.20 22.87 -9.77
CA ALA A 125 35.54 22.91 -11.07
C ALA A 125 36.31 22.11 -12.12
N ILE A 126 35.58 21.41 -12.99
CA ILE A 126 36.11 20.79 -14.21
C ILE A 126 35.65 21.63 -15.39
N LEU A 127 36.60 22.16 -16.16
CA LEU A 127 36.29 22.84 -17.41
C LEU A 127 36.39 21.84 -18.56
N HIS A 128 35.24 21.51 -19.16
CA HIS A 128 35.16 20.58 -20.29
C HIS A 128 35.10 21.37 -21.60
N MET A 129 36.20 21.34 -22.38
CA MET A 129 36.24 21.91 -23.72
C MET A 129 36.12 20.83 -24.80
N TYR A 130 35.36 21.11 -25.85
CA TYR A 130 35.23 20.18 -26.97
C TYR A 130 35.27 20.88 -28.33
N ASN A 131 35.63 20.10 -29.36
CA ASN A 131 35.35 20.40 -30.77
C ASN A 131 35.24 19.10 -31.56
N ALA A 132 34.39 19.07 -32.59
CA ALA A 132 34.24 17.88 -33.42
C ALA A 132 35.51 17.61 -34.22
N THR A 133 35.92 16.35 -34.27
CA THR A 133 37.16 15.94 -34.94
C THR A 133 36.94 14.98 -36.10
N SER A 134 35.75 14.41 -36.30
CA SER A 134 35.56 13.42 -37.38
C SER A 134 35.73 14.01 -38.78
N PRO A 135 36.16 13.21 -39.78
CA PRO A 135 36.28 13.65 -41.17
C PRO A 135 34.99 14.28 -41.70
N LEU A 136 33.81 13.77 -41.32
CA LEU A 136 32.54 14.32 -41.77
C LEU A 136 32.39 15.77 -41.30
N PHE A 137 32.55 16.02 -40.00
CA PHE A 137 32.43 17.36 -39.44
C PHE A 137 33.49 18.32 -39.99
N ARG A 138 34.75 17.87 -40.09
CA ARG A 138 35.82 18.66 -40.71
C ARG A 138 35.49 19.05 -42.15
N ASN A 139 34.95 18.13 -42.94
CA ASN A 139 34.64 18.37 -44.36
C ASN A 139 33.39 19.24 -44.58
N VAL A 140 32.31 19.00 -43.83
CA VAL A 140 30.99 19.58 -44.15
C VAL A 140 30.53 20.68 -43.20
N VAL A 141 30.93 20.63 -41.92
CA VAL A 141 30.51 21.60 -40.89
C VAL A 141 31.53 22.72 -40.79
N PHE A 142 32.77 22.39 -40.46
CA PHE A 142 33.83 23.38 -40.21
C PHE A 142 34.60 23.76 -41.47
N ARG A 143 34.60 22.89 -42.49
CA ARG A 143 35.35 23.04 -43.75
C ARG A 143 36.84 23.32 -43.49
N ASN A 144 37.42 22.55 -42.56
CA ASN A 144 38.78 22.74 -42.08
C ASN A 144 39.65 21.48 -42.27
N SER A 145 40.97 21.68 -42.31
CA SER A 145 41.94 20.59 -42.35
C SER A 145 42.22 20.01 -40.95
N LYS A 146 42.98 18.91 -40.88
CA LYS A 146 43.46 18.36 -39.61
C LYS A 146 44.32 19.36 -38.85
N GLU A 147 45.20 20.07 -39.55
CA GLU A 147 46.10 21.08 -38.99
C GLU A 147 45.32 22.26 -38.42
N GLN A 148 44.31 22.75 -39.14
CA GLN A 148 43.42 23.81 -38.66
C GLN A 148 42.57 23.36 -37.45
N THR A 149 42.19 22.08 -37.39
CA THR A 149 41.48 21.51 -36.24
C THR A 149 42.40 21.43 -35.00
N ILE A 150 43.67 21.03 -35.20
CA ILE A 150 44.70 21.04 -34.16
C ILE A 150 44.94 22.47 -33.65
N GLU A 151 45.13 23.43 -34.57
CA GLU A 151 45.37 24.83 -34.23
C GLU A 151 44.22 25.41 -33.39
N LEU A 152 42.96 25.09 -33.76
CA LEU A 152 41.78 25.48 -33.00
C LEU A 152 41.83 24.95 -31.56
N ALA A 153 42.06 23.64 -31.38
CA ALA A 153 42.10 23.01 -30.07
C ALA A 153 43.25 23.54 -29.19
N VAL A 154 44.44 23.71 -29.77
CA VAL A 154 45.63 24.23 -29.08
C VAL A 154 45.44 25.69 -28.66
N THR A 155 44.93 26.53 -29.55
CA THR A 155 44.71 27.97 -29.27
C THR A 155 43.75 28.14 -28.10
N HIS A 156 42.61 27.44 -28.13
CA HIS A 156 41.62 27.56 -27.07
C HIS A 156 42.03 26.87 -25.76
N THR A 157 42.82 25.79 -25.82
CA THR A 157 43.42 25.20 -24.61
C THR A 157 44.38 26.17 -23.91
N LYS A 158 45.15 26.97 -24.66
CA LYS A 158 46.01 28.02 -24.08
C LYS A 158 45.19 29.12 -23.40
N ILE A 159 44.06 29.50 -24.01
CA ILE A 159 43.11 30.47 -23.42
C ILE A 159 42.50 29.91 -22.13
N VAL A 160 42.04 28.64 -22.15
CA VAL A 160 41.57 27.93 -20.96
C VAL A 160 42.62 27.97 -19.84
N LYS A 161 43.87 27.63 -20.15
CA LYS A 161 44.97 27.68 -19.19
C LYS A 161 45.13 29.06 -18.57
N GLN A 162 45.23 30.09 -19.39
CA GLN A 162 45.39 31.46 -18.91
C GLN A 162 44.23 31.87 -17.99
N LEU A 163 42.99 31.69 -18.45
CA LEU A 163 41.81 32.15 -17.71
C LEU A 163 41.55 31.35 -16.43
N THR A 164 41.85 30.05 -16.42
CA THR A 164 41.76 29.23 -15.20
C THR A 164 42.81 29.64 -14.18
N GLU A 165 44.06 29.95 -14.59
CA GLU A 165 45.10 30.47 -13.70
C GLU A 165 44.73 31.84 -13.12
N GLU A 166 44.21 32.75 -13.94
CA GLU A 166 43.71 34.06 -13.49
C GLU A 166 42.56 33.91 -12.48
N CYS A 167 41.62 32.99 -12.75
CA CYS A 167 40.48 32.72 -11.87
C CYS A 167 40.94 32.07 -10.55
N THR A 168 41.85 31.09 -10.58
CA THR A 168 42.45 30.49 -9.38
C THR A 168 43.16 31.55 -8.55
N ALA A 169 43.97 32.42 -9.16
CA ALA A 169 44.69 33.47 -8.43
C ALA A 169 43.75 34.49 -7.78
N LYS A 170 42.61 34.79 -8.42
CA LYS A 170 41.66 35.80 -7.95
C LYS A 170 40.64 35.26 -6.93
N TYR A 171 40.16 34.03 -7.12
CA TYR A 171 39.03 33.48 -6.36
C TYR A 171 39.35 32.18 -5.62
N GLY A 172 40.52 31.58 -5.84
CA GLY A 172 40.92 30.32 -5.20
C GLY A 172 40.30 29.07 -5.81
N THR A 173 39.54 29.18 -6.91
CA THR A 173 38.94 28.02 -7.59
C THR A 173 40.01 27.09 -8.13
N LYS A 174 39.95 25.81 -7.75
CA LYS A 174 40.80 24.77 -8.33
C LYS A 174 40.15 24.20 -9.58
N PHE A 175 40.96 24.05 -10.64
CA PHE A 175 40.49 23.57 -11.93
C PHE A 175 41.14 22.25 -12.32
N ARG A 176 40.30 21.33 -12.79
CA ARG A 176 40.67 20.22 -13.67
C ARG A 176 40.23 20.54 -15.08
N TYR A 177 40.92 19.96 -16.06
CA TYR A 177 40.65 20.18 -17.47
C TYR A 177 40.25 18.88 -18.15
N GLU A 178 39.12 18.93 -18.85
CA GLU A 178 38.64 17.87 -19.72
C GLU A 178 38.63 18.34 -21.17
N TYR A 179 39.11 17.49 -22.06
CA TYR A 179 39.01 17.69 -23.50
C TYR A 179 38.34 16.50 -24.19
N SER A 180 37.38 16.80 -25.06
CA SER A 180 36.76 15.81 -25.94
C SER A 180 37.05 16.07 -27.42
N PRO A 181 37.71 15.13 -28.12
CA PRO A 181 37.60 15.02 -29.57
C PRO A 181 36.19 14.53 -29.94
N GLU A 182 35.22 15.45 -30.00
CA GLU A 182 33.82 15.10 -30.24
C GLU A 182 33.65 14.38 -31.60
N THR A 183 32.70 13.44 -31.69
CA THR A 183 32.59 12.43 -32.76
C THR A 183 33.81 11.48 -32.82
N PHE A 184 34.36 11.11 -31.66
CA PHE A 184 35.55 10.25 -31.53
C PHE A 184 35.40 8.92 -32.28
N THR A 185 34.26 8.22 -32.15
CA THR A 185 34.04 6.92 -32.81
C THR A 185 34.17 6.98 -34.33
N GLN A 186 33.94 8.14 -34.92
CA GLN A 186 34.06 8.41 -36.36
C GLN A 186 35.36 9.15 -36.73
N THR A 187 36.20 9.47 -35.76
CA THR A 187 37.51 10.12 -35.97
C THR A 187 38.57 9.06 -36.26
N GLU A 188 39.55 9.39 -37.11
CA GLU A 188 40.65 8.47 -37.37
C GLU A 188 41.45 8.20 -36.08
N PRO A 189 41.69 6.93 -35.69
CA PRO A 189 42.32 6.60 -34.40
C PRO A 189 43.66 7.30 -34.16
N ASP A 190 44.52 7.39 -35.18
CA ASP A 190 45.81 8.10 -35.09
C ASP A 190 45.63 9.61 -34.88
N PHE A 191 44.64 10.21 -35.53
CA PHE A 191 44.36 11.64 -35.38
C PHE A 191 43.75 11.95 -34.02
N ALA A 192 42.93 11.05 -33.46
CA ALA A 192 42.41 11.20 -32.11
C ALA A 192 43.53 11.19 -31.05
N VAL A 193 44.55 10.34 -31.21
CA VAL A 193 45.74 10.37 -30.34
C VAL A 193 46.53 11.66 -30.55
N GLU A 194 46.81 12.04 -31.80
CA GLU A 194 47.57 13.24 -32.15
C GLU A 194 46.95 14.52 -31.55
N ILE A 195 45.63 14.71 -31.70
CA ILE A 195 44.98 15.91 -31.19
C ILE A 195 44.96 15.96 -29.65
N CYS A 196 44.83 14.82 -28.98
CA CYS A 196 44.92 14.76 -27.52
C CYS A 196 46.35 15.02 -27.03
N GLU A 197 47.38 14.57 -27.74
CA GLU A 197 48.78 14.88 -27.39
C GLU A 197 49.06 16.39 -27.42
N VAL A 198 48.66 17.06 -28.51
CA VAL A 198 48.89 18.50 -28.64
C VAL A 198 48.06 19.31 -27.66
N VAL A 199 46.85 18.84 -27.28
CA VAL A 199 46.04 19.44 -26.22
C VAL A 199 46.70 19.25 -24.85
N LYS A 200 47.20 18.06 -24.52
CA LYS A 200 47.96 17.80 -23.28
C LYS A 200 49.17 18.75 -23.19
N ALA A 201 49.92 18.87 -24.28
CA ALA A 201 51.09 19.75 -24.35
C ALA A 201 50.70 21.24 -24.19
N ALA A 202 49.59 21.67 -24.82
CA ALA A 202 49.08 23.03 -24.70
C ALA A 202 48.59 23.36 -23.28
N TRP A 203 47.94 22.40 -22.62
CA TRP A 203 47.54 22.52 -21.21
C TRP A 203 48.77 22.64 -20.32
N GLY A 204 49.75 21.74 -20.49
CA GLY A 204 51.08 21.84 -19.86
C GLY A 204 51.06 21.77 -18.32
N LYS A 205 49.93 21.38 -17.71
CA LYS A 205 49.75 21.19 -16.26
C LYS A 205 49.40 19.75 -15.88
N ALA A 206 49.38 18.83 -16.86
CA ALA A 206 49.09 17.43 -16.61
C ALA A 206 50.13 16.82 -15.66
N GLY A 207 49.66 16.26 -14.53
CA GLY A 207 50.47 15.68 -13.46
C GLY A 207 50.01 14.29 -13.06
N THR A 208 50.74 13.64 -12.15
CA THR A 208 50.43 12.28 -11.67
C THR A 208 49.39 12.27 -10.55
N ASP A 209 49.26 13.38 -9.83
CA ASP A 209 48.26 13.54 -8.77
C ASP A 209 46.87 13.64 -9.38
N PHE A 210 45.86 13.09 -8.70
CA PHE A 210 44.50 13.02 -9.23
C PHE A 210 43.93 14.39 -9.64
N GLU A 211 44.22 15.44 -8.88
CA GLU A 211 43.80 16.82 -9.17
C GLU A 211 44.48 17.41 -10.41
N ASP A 212 45.65 16.90 -10.81
CA ASP A 212 46.44 17.40 -11.93
C ASP A 212 46.28 16.57 -13.21
N LYS A 213 45.62 15.40 -13.15
CA LYS A 213 45.40 14.58 -14.34
C LYS A 213 44.47 15.28 -15.32
N ILE A 214 44.89 15.36 -16.58
CA ILE A 214 44.01 15.80 -17.66
C ILE A 214 43.02 14.70 -18.01
N ILE A 215 41.77 15.07 -18.24
CA ILE A 215 40.73 14.12 -18.66
C ILE A 215 40.62 14.15 -20.18
N PHE A 216 40.76 12.99 -20.83
CA PHE A 216 40.41 12.82 -22.22
C PHE A 216 39.13 12.00 -22.30
N ASN A 217 38.04 12.68 -22.60
CA ASN A 217 36.74 12.06 -22.76
C ASN A 217 36.52 11.67 -24.22
N LEU A 218 36.31 10.38 -24.47
CA LEU A 218 36.28 9.78 -25.80
C LEU A 218 34.85 9.35 -26.16
N PRO A 219 33.99 10.28 -26.64
CA PRO A 219 32.57 10.02 -26.76
C PRO A 219 32.23 9.11 -27.94
N SER A 220 31.32 8.16 -27.71
CA SER A 220 30.54 7.59 -28.82
C SER A 220 29.35 8.49 -29.10
N THR A 221 29.61 9.71 -29.59
CA THR A 221 28.59 10.73 -29.92
C THR A 221 27.47 10.17 -30.79
N VAL A 222 27.85 9.29 -31.72
CA VAL A 222 26.97 8.36 -32.40
C VAL A 222 27.56 6.96 -32.25
N GLU A 223 26.75 6.01 -31.81
CA GLU A 223 27.12 4.60 -31.76
C GLU A 223 27.08 4.00 -33.18
N ILE A 224 28.25 3.75 -33.79
CA ILE A 224 28.35 3.37 -35.22
C ILE A 224 28.63 1.87 -35.46
N ALA A 225 29.05 1.14 -34.44
CA ALA A 225 29.57 -0.23 -34.57
C ALA A 225 29.19 -1.07 -33.33
N PRO A 226 29.42 -2.39 -33.33
CA PRO A 226 29.30 -3.21 -32.12
C PRO A 226 30.26 -2.76 -31.00
N PRO A 227 29.95 -3.04 -29.72
CA PRO A 227 30.67 -2.47 -28.57
C PRO A 227 32.15 -2.90 -28.49
N ASN A 228 32.50 -4.07 -29.03
CA ASN A 228 33.90 -4.51 -29.13
C ASN A 228 34.76 -3.60 -30.03
N HIS A 229 34.16 -2.89 -30.99
CA HIS A 229 34.89 -1.91 -31.80
C HIS A 229 35.27 -0.68 -30.98
N TYR A 230 34.35 -0.17 -30.15
CA TYR A 230 34.63 0.93 -29.24
C TYR A 230 35.70 0.53 -28.22
N ALA A 231 35.61 -0.67 -27.64
CA ALA A 231 36.66 -1.20 -26.77
C ALA A 231 38.04 -1.27 -27.45
N ASP A 232 38.11 -1.73 -28.71
CA ASP A 232 39.35 -1.71 -29.49
C ASP A 232 39.86 -0.27 -29.72
N GLN A 233 38.97 0.72 -29.94
CA GLN A 233 39.35 2.14 -30.05
C GLN A 233 39.93 2.70 -28.74
N ILE A 234 39.32 2.35 -27.61
CA ILE A 234 39.80 2.75 -26.28
C ILE A 234 41.15 2.10 -25.96
N GLU A 235 41.29 0.79 -26.18
CA GLU A 235 42.56 0.11 -25.95
C GLU A 235 43.67 0.65 -26.87
N TYR A 236 43.34 0.92 -28.13
CA TYR A 236 44.25 1.58 -29.07
C TYR A 236 44.72 2.92 -28.53
N PHE A 237 43.79 3.81 -28.15
CA PHE A 237 44.12 5.13 -27.60
C PHE A 237 45.00 5.01 -26.35
N CYS A 238 44.60 4.19 -25.38
CA CYS A 238 45.34 3.95 -24.14
C CYS A 238 46.76 3.41 -24.37
N SER A 239 46.95 2.58 -25.40
CA SER A 239 48.26 2.00 -25.74
C SER A 239 49.20 2.97 -26.48
N LYS A 240 48.67 4.08 -27.01
CA LYS A 240 49.38 5.01 -27.90
C LYS A 240 49.63 6.38 -27.28
N ILE A 241 48.71 6.86 -26.43
CA ILE A 241 48.87 8.14 -25.75
C ILE A 241 50.05 8.09 -24.77
N SER A 242 50.93 9.07 -24.85
CA SER A 242 52.11 9.17 -23.99
C SER A 242 51.75 9.68 -22.59
N GLU A 243 52.61 9.37 -21.60
CA GLU A 243 52.42 9.77 -20.20
C GLU A 243 51.03 9.36 -19.66
N ARG A 244 50.60 8.13 -19.97
CA ARG A 244 49.28 7.57 -19.64
C ARG A 244 48.92 7.72 -18.15
N GLU A 245 49.91 7.72 -17.27
CA GLU A 245 49.76 7.92 -15.83
C GLU A 245 49.24 9.32 -15.44
N LYS A 246 49.43 10.32 -16.31
CA LYS A 246 48.97 11.72 -16.12
C LYS A 246 47.59 12.00 -16.69
N ILE A 247 46.90 10.97 -17.17
CA ILE A 247 45.66 11.07 -17.93
C ILE A 247 44.58 10.24 -17.23
N LEU A 248 43.34 10.73 -17.26
CA LEU A 248 42.14 9.93 -17.05
C LEU A 248 41.42 9.77 -18.39
N VAL A 249 41.22 8.54 -18.84
CA VAL A 249 40.44 8.25 -20.04
C VAL A 249 38.98 8.09 -19.63
N SER A 250 38.15 9.04 -20.05
CA SER A 250 36.72 9.04 -19.78
C SER A 250 35.93 8.49 -20.96
N LEU A 251 34.89 7.72 -20.67
CA LEU A 251 34.00 7.10 -21.65
C LEU A 251 32.66 7.81 -21.62
N HIS A 252 32.17 8.27 -22.77
CA HIS A 252 30.85 8.89 -22.90
C HIS A 252 30.09 8.22 -24.05
N PRO A 253 29.56 7.00 -23.86
CA PRO A 253 28.84 6.31 -24.91
C PRO A 253 27.36 6.71 -24.95
N HIS A 254 26.89 7.11 -26.14
CA HIS A 254 25.46 7.14 -26.46
C HIS A 254 24.96 5.73 -26.86
N ASN A 255 23.66 5.61 -27.14
CA ASN A 255 22.99 4.33 -27.29
C ASN A 255 22.31 4.11 -28.65
N ASP A 256 22.79 4.72 -29.75
CA ASP A 256 22.11 4.68 -31.08
C ASP A 256 21.87 3.26 -31.62
N ARG A 257 22.65 2.27 -31.19
CA ARG A 257 22.50 0.85 -31.58
C ARG A 257 22.03 -0.03 -30.42
N GLY A 258 21.65 0.57 -29.29
CA GLY A 258 21.17 -0.13 -28.11
C GLY A 258 22.28 -0.87 -27.35
N THR A 259 23.56 -0.51 -27.54
CA THR A 259 24.70 -1.19 -26.90
C THR A 259 25.57 -0.27 -26.03
N GLY A 260 25.07 0.90 -25.63
CA GLY A 260 25.83 1.87 -24.82
C GLY A 260 26.38 1.31 -23.52
N ILE A 261 25.60 0.48 -22.80
CA ILE A 261 26.04 -0.23 -21.58
C ILE A 261 27.24 -1.14 -21.88
N ALA A 262 27.14 -1.98 -22.91
CA ALA A 262 28.23 -2.88 -23.28
C ALA A 262 29.46 -2.10 -23.78
N SER A 263 29.27 -1.00 -24.50
CA SER A 263 30.35 -0.11 -24.93
C SER A 263 31.10 0.48 -23.73
N ALA A 264 30.38 0.93 -22.69
CA ALA A 264 30.98 1.44 -21.46
C ALA A 264 31.75 0.34 -20.70
N GLU A 265 31.15 -0.84 -20.50
CA GLU A 265 31.77 -1.92 -19.75
C GLU A 265 33.05 -2.43 -20.44
N LEU A 266 32.98 -2.70 -21.75
CA LEU A 266 34.13 -3.18 -22.51
C LEU A 266 35.20 -2.08 -22.67
N GLY A 267 34.78 -0.82 -22.83
CA GLY A 267 35.68 0.33 -22.85
C GLY A 267 36.45 0.50 -21.53
N PHE A 268 35.79 0.24 -20.39
CA PHE A 268 36.46 0.27 -19.09
C PHE A 268 37.52 -0.83 -18.99
N LEU A 269 37.19 -2.06 -19.39
CA LEU A 269 38.16 -3.17 -19.45
C LEU A 269 39.31 -2.88 -20.43
N ALA A 270 39.05 -2.14 -21.51
CA ALA A 270 40.05 -1.65 -22.45
C ALA A 270 41.00 -0.58 -21.91
N GLY A 271 40.76 -0.09 -20.69
CA GLY A 271 41.64 0.86 -20.00
C GLY A 271 41.04 2.24 -19.79
N GLY A 272 39.71 2.40 -19.94
CA GLY A 272 39.01 3.56 -19.41
C GLY A 272 39.13 3.67 -17.88
N ASP A 273 39.13 4.88 -17.35
CA ASP A 273 39.21 5.17 -15.91
C ASP A 273 37.89 5.74 -15.35
N ARG A 274 37.11 6.38 -16.20
CA ARG A 274 35.96 7.22 -15.86
C ARG A 274 34.82 7.02 -16.85
N ILE A 275 33.58 7.15 -16.41
CA ILE A 275 32.38 7.02 -17.24
C ILE A 275 31.47 8.22 -17.01
N GLU A 276 31.07 8.85 -18.11
CA GLU A 276 30.04 9.88 -18.16
C GLU A 276 28.72 9.28 -18.66
N GLY A 277 27.62 9.60 -17.99
CA GLY A 277 26.30 9.12 -18.38
C GLY A 277 25.18 9.84 -17.66
N CYS A 278 23.95 9.37 -17.85
CA CYS A 278 22.78 9.90 -17.17
C CYS A 278 22.10 8.84 -16.32
N PHE A 279 21.32 9.24 -15.32
CA PHE A 279 20.45 8.33 -14.60
C PHE A 279 19.35 7.84 -15.55
N PHE A 280 19.15 6.52 -15.59
CA PHE A 280 18.20 5.84 -16.47
C PHE A 280 18.40 6.14 -17.97
N GLY A 281 19.62 6.54 -18.36
CA GLY A 281 20.02 6.67 -19.75
C GLY A 281 19.33 7.81 -20.50
N ASN A 282 18.95 8.89 -19.82
CA ASN A 282 18.49 10.11 -20.52
C ASN A 282 19.61 10.71 -21.40
N GLY A 283 19.25 11.58 -22.35
CA GLY A 283 20.19 12.25 -23.25
C GLY A 283 19.69 12.28 -24.68
N GLU A 284 20.50 12.84 -25.57
CA GLU A 284 20.13 13.07 -26.96
C GLU A 284 19.74 11.78 -27.70
N ARG A 285 18.62 11.83 -28.45
CA ARG A 285 18.08 10.76 -29.32
C ARG A 285 17.74 9.46 -28.59
N THR A 286 18.72 8.56 -28.46
CA THR A 286 18.62 7.25 -27.81
C THR A 286 19.18 7.27 -26.40
N GLY A 287 19.71 8.41 -25.96
CA GLY A 287 20.21 8.61 -24.62
C GLY A 287 21.70 8.34 -24.44
N ASN A 288 22.21 8.79 -23.29
CA ASN A 288 23.51 8.39 -22.79
C ASN A 288 23.47 7.00 -22.17
N VAL A 289 24.64 6.46 -21.86
CA VAL A 289 24.74 5.27 -21.03
C VAL A 289 24.12 5.51 -19.65
N ASP A 290 23.39 4.51 -19.16
CA ASP A 290 22.73 4.58 -17.86
C ASP A 290 23.68 4.25 -16.71
N LEU A 291 23.95 5.25 -15.86
CA LEU A 291 24.81 5.11 -14.70
C LEU A 291 24.24 4.20 -13.62
N VAL A 292 22.91 4.18 -13.44
CA VAL A 292 22.26 3.34 -12.43
C VAL A 292 22.42 1.87 -12.82
N ASN A 293 22.15 1.55 -14.08
CA ASN A 293 22.36 0.21 -14.63
C ASN A 293 23.82 -0.25 -14.52
N LEU A 294 24.80 0.58 -14.92
CA LEU A 294 26.22 0.22 -14.77
C LEU A 294 26.63 -0.01 -13.31
N ALA A 295 26.15 0.83 -12.39
CA ALA A 295 26.42 0.67 -10.96
C ALA A 295 25.84 -0.65 -10.42
N LEU A 296 24.61 -0.99 -10.82
CA LEU A 296 23.94 -2.21 -10.35
C LEU A 296 24.44 -3.48 -11.06
N ASN A 297 24.99 -3.36 -12.28
CA ASN A 297 25.76 -4.44 -12.90
C ASN A 297 26.98 -4.81 -12.05
N LEU A 298 27.74 -3.81 -11.56
CA LEU A 298 28.85 -4.05 -10.63
C LEU A 298 28.37 -4.63 -9.30
N TYR A 299 27.31 -4.04 -8.72
CA TYR A 299 26.73 -4.49 -7.44
C TYR A 299 26.34 -5.97 -7.49
N SER A 300 25.63 -6.39 -8.56
CA SER A 300 25.20 -7.78 -8.75
C SER A 300 26.35 -8.79 -8.89
N GLN A 301 27.57 -8.30 -9.18
CA GLN A 301 28.80 -9.11 -9.27
C GLN A 301 29.66 -8.99 -8.01
N GLY A 302 29.15 -8.39 -6.93
CA GLY A 302 29.86 -8.24 -5.66
C GLY A 302 30.93 -7.13 -5.66
N ILE A 303 30.87 -6.20 -6.61
CA ILE A 303 31.79 -5.06 -6.69
C ILE A 303 31.04 -3.81 -6.25
N HIS A 304 31.49 -3.19 -5.16
CA HIS A 304 30.87 -1.98 -4.65
C HIS A 304 30.99 -0.84 -5.69
N PRO A 305 29.87 -0.25 -6.17
CA PRO A 305 29.91 0.76 -7.22
C PRO A 305 30.34 2.14 -6.72
N ASN A 306 30.46 2.34 -5.40
CA ASN A 306 30.65 3.65 -4.77
C ASN A 306 29.51 4.64 -5.02
N LEU A 307 28.33 4.10 -5.33
CA LEU A 307 27.07 4.81 -5.45
C LEU A 307 26.01 4.09 -4.60
N ASP A 308 25.06 4.84 -4.07
CA ASP A 308 23.98 4.32 -3.22
C ASP A 308 22.63 4.43 -3.95
N PHE A 309 22.06 3.25 -4.22
CA PHE A 309 20.73 3.08 -4.80
C PHE A 309 19.83 2.18 -3.93
N SER A 310 20.06 2.18 -2.62
CA SER A 310 19.22 1.49 -1.65
C SER A 310 17.78 2.04 -1.57
N ASP A 311 17.57 3.27 -2.04
CA ASP A 311 16.26 3.89 -2.27
C ASP A 311 16.10 4.22 -3.76
N LEU A 312 15.99 3.18 -4.58
CA LEU A 312 15.90 3.32 -6.04
C LEU A 312 14.60 4.03 -6.47
N GLN A 313 13.52 3.88 -5.70
CA GLN A 313 12.23 4.51 -6.01
C GLN A 313 12.32 6.04 -5.96
N THR A 314 12.96 6.61 -4.94
CA THR A 314 13.17 8.07 -4.88
C THR A 314 13.97 8.58 -6.09
N ALA A 315 15.00 7.85 -6.52
CA ALA A 315 15.77 8.22 -7.71
C ALA A 315 14.89 8.18 -8.97
N ILE A 316 14.04 7.15 -9.15
CA ILE A 316 13.07 7.06 -10.26
C ILE A 316 12.11 8.25 -10.24
N ASP A 317 11.55 8.58 -9.08
CA ASP A 317 10.57 9.65 -8.92
C ASP A 317 11.18 11.02 -9.25
N VAL A 318 12.36 11.33 -8.71
CA VAL A 318 13.07 12.58 -8.99
C VAL A 318 13.42 12.69 -10.47
N VAL A 319 13.96 11.64 -11.08
CA VAL A 319 14.33 11.66 -12.51
C VAL A 319 13.09 11.83 -13.38
N THR A 320 12.03 11.09 -13.11
CA THR A 320 10.77 11.16 -13.89
C THR A 320 10.14 12.56 -13.77
N GLN A 321 10.11 13.12 -12.56
CA GLN A 321 9.56 14.46 -12.31
C GLN A 321 10.40 15.58 -12.95
N CYS A 322 11.73 15.46 -12.94
CA CYS A 322 12.61 16.47 -13.50
C CYS A 322 12.69 16.39 -15.03
N ASN A 323 12.69 15.19 -15.60
CA ASN A 323 12.78 14.97 -17.04
C ASN A 323 11.43 15.08 -17.76
N ASP A 324 10.30 14.92 -17.05
CA ASP A 324 8.97 14.75 -17.66
C ASP A 324 8.95 13.57 -18.67
N LEU A 325 9.72 12.52 -18.34
CA LEU A 325 9.86 11.30 -19.15
C LEU A 325 9.81 10.07 -18.22
N PRO A 326 8.97 9.07 -18.53
CA PRO A 326 8.86 7.88 -17.71
C PRO A 326 10.06 6.93 -17.90
N VAL A 327 10.43 6.21 -16.85
CA VAL A 327 11.31 5.05 -16.96
C VAL A 327 10.54 3.91 -17.64
N HIS A 328 11.16 3.27 -18.64
CA HIS A 328 10.49 2.19 -19.38
C HIS A 328 10.19 0.99 -18.45
N PRO A 329 9.03 0.30 -18.54
CA PRO A 329 8.68 -0.80 -17.64
C PRO A 329 9.67 -1.98 -17.62
N ARG A 330 10.52 -2.11 -18.65
CA ARG A 330 11.57 -3.14 -18.74
C ARG A 330 12.98 -2.59 -18.62
N HIS A 331 13.13 -1.34 -18.18
CA HIS A 331 14.43 -0.73 -17.95
C HIS A 331 15.16 -1.49 -16.84
N PRO A 332 16.39 -1.99 -17.04
CA PRO A 332 17.07 -2.85 -16.06
C PRO A 332 17.05 -2.24 -14.64
N TYR A 333 16.77 -3.08 -13.65
CA TYR A 333 16.65 -2.74 -12.22
C TYR A 333 15.51 -1.80 -11.82
N ALA A 334 15.21 -0.77 -12.61
CA ALA A 334 14.27 0.29 -12.26
C ALA A 334 12.86 0.12 -12.85
N GLY A 335 12.73 -0.63 -13.94
CA GLY A 335 11.46 -0.80 -14.64
C GLY A 335 10.47 -1.64 -13.83
N GLU A 336 9.20 -1.25 -13.85
CA GLU A 336 8.14 -1.89 -13.06
C GLU A 336 7.98 -3.41 -13.22
N LEU A 337 8.50 -3.99 -14.30
CA LEU A 337 8.36 -5.42 -14.63
C LEU A 337 9.64 -6.24 -14.39
N VAL A 338 10.76 -5.62 -13.99
CA VAL A 338 12.08 -6.29 -14.01
C VAL A 338 12.26 -7.33 -12.92
N PHE A 339 11.54 -7.21 -11.81
CA PHE A 339 11.51 -8.22 -10.77
C PHE A 339 10.22 -9.06 -10.82
N THR A 340 9.28 -8.75 -11.69
CA THR A 340 8.01 -9.48 -11.80
C THR A 340 8.16 -10.82 -12.52
N ALA A 341 7.58 -11.88 -11.96
CA ALA A 341 7.39 -13.17 -12.63
C ALA A 341 5.91 -13.43 -12.98
N PHE A 342 5.56 -13.43 -14.27
CA PHE A 342 4.21 -13.75 -14.74
C PHE A 342 3.94 -15.26 -14.84
N SER A 343 4.98 -16.06 -15.12
CA SER A 343 4.84 -17.50 -15.27
C SER A 343 4.66 -18.17 -13.90
N GLY A 344 3.60 -18.97 -13.77
CA GLY A 344 3.37 -19.77 -12.57
C GLY A 344 4.54 -20.70 -12.19
N SER A 345 5.29 -21.21 -13.17
CA SER A 345 6.48 -22.04 -12.89
C SER A 345 7.65 -21.21 -12.36
N HIS A 346 7.82 -19.98 -12.84
CA HIS A 346 8.84 -19.07 -12.33
C HIS A 346 8.49 -18.62 -10.90
N GLN A 347 7.23 -18.29 -10.64
CA GLN A 347 6.73 -17.96 -9.30
C GLN A 347 6.99 -19.10 -8.30
N ASP A 348 6.70 -20.35 -8.68
CA ASP A 348 6.97 -21.53 -7.84
C ASP A 348 8.47 -21.71 -7.56
N ALA A 349 9.32 -21.53 -8.57
CA ALA A 349 10.77 -21.61 -8.43
C ALA A 349 11.35 -20.50 -7.54
N ILE A 350 10.89 -19.25 -7.70
CA ILE A 350 11.27 -18.13 -6.84
C ILE A 350 10.86 -18.41 -5.40
N LYS A 351 9.62 -18.86 -5.17
CA LYS A 351 9.13 -19.23 -3.83
C LYS A 351 10.04 -20.27 -3.16
N LYS A 352 10.35 -21.37 -3.86
CA LYS A 352 11.26 -22.41 -3.35
C LYS A 352 12.67 -21.87 -3.11
N GLY A 353 13.15 -21.01 -4.00
CA GLY A 353 14.43 -20.32 -3.87
C GLY A 353 14.51 -19.52 -2.57
N LEU A 354 13.48 -18.71 -2.28
CA LEU A 354 13.41 -17.89 -1.06
C LEU A 354 13.25 -18.70 0.23
N GLU A 355 12.45 -19.77 0.20
CA GLU A 355 12.33 -20.70 1.34
C GLU A 355 13.69 -21.35 1.66
N ALA A 356 14.41 -21.80 0.64
CA ALA A 356 15.77 -22.34 0.79
C ALA A 356 16.78 -21.26 1.19
N GLN A 357 16.64 -20.03 0.68
CA GLN A 357 17.50 -18.89 0.98
C GLN A 357 17.52 -18.58 2.48
N LYS A 358 16.36 -18.59 3.15
CA LYS A 358 16.26 -18.35 4.59
C LYS A 358 17.08 -19.35 5.41
N ILE A 359 17.03 -20.62 5.02
CA ILE A 359 17.80 -21.69 5.67
C ILE A 359 19.30 -21.50 5.40
N ARG A 360 19.70 -21.29 4.13
CA ARG A 360 21.11 -21.07 3.75
C ARG A 360 21.71 -19.86 4.47
N HIS A 361 20.98 -18.75 4.56
CA HIS A 361 21.43 -17.54 5.23
C HIS A 361 21.58 -17.72 6.75
N ALA A 362 20.67 -18.46 7.40
CA ALA A 362 20.79 -18.80 8.81
C ALA A 362 22.02 -19.69 9.09
N ASP A 363 22.24 -20.70 8.25
CA ASP A 363 23.40 -21.59 8.33
C ASP A 363 24.72 -20.82 8.10
N ALA A 364 24.76 -19.94 7.08
CA ALA A 364 25.91 -19.10 6.79
C ALA A 364 26.22 -18.15 7.95
N ALA A 365 25.19 -17.49 8.51
CA ALA A 365 25.35 -16.63 9.69
C ALA A 365 25.90 -17.40 10.90
N ALA A 366 25.40 -18.60 11.16
CA ALA A 366 25.88 -19.45 12.26
C ALA A 366 27.35 -19.87 12.10
N LYS A 367 27.85 -19.96 10.85
CA LYS A 367 29.25 -20.29 10.53
C LYS A 367 30.16 -19.08 10.33
N GLY A 368 29.61 -17.86 10.31
CA GLY A 368 30.34 -16.65 9.95
C GLY A 368 30.74 -16.59 8.47
N GLU A 369 29.98 -17.24 7.60
CA GLU A 369 30.19 -17.28 6.15
C GLU A 369 29.36 -16.19 5.43
N PRO A 370 29.76 -15.75 4.21
CA PRO A 370 28.98 -14.80 3.43
C PRO A 370 27.59 -15.33 3.06
N GLN A 371 26.60 -14.45 3.10
CA GLN A 371 25.20 -14.74 2.84
C GLN A 371 24.83 -14.52 1.36
N TYR A 372 25.34 -15.38 0.47
CA TYR A 372 25.11 -15.22 -0.97
C TYR A 372 23.63 -15.31 -1.37
N TRP A 373 23.23 -14.48 -2.33
CA TRP A 373 21.90 -14.51 -2.95
C TRP A 373 21.81 -15.61 -4.00
N GLU A 374 20.85 -16.52 -3.86
CA GLU A 374 20.67 -17.70 -4.71
C GLU A 374 19.17 -17.99 -4.92
N VAL A 375 18.49 -17.09 -5.62
CA VAL A 375 17.07 -17.23 -5.97
C VAL A 375 16.91 -17.34 -7.48
N PRO A 376 16.21 -18.36 -8.01
CA PRO A 376 16.01 -18.51 -9.44
C PRO A 376 15.37 -17.26 -10.07
N TYR A 377 15.82 -16.90 -11.27
CA TYR A 377 15.31 -15.78 -12.09
C TYR A 377 15.53 -14.36 -11.56
N LEU A 378 15.94 -14.17 -10.31
CA LEU A 378 16.20 -12.85 -9.72
C LEU A 378 17.71 -12.63 -9.58
N PRO A 379 18.32 -11.73 -10.38
CA PRO A 379 19.78 -11.53 -10.39
C PRO A 379 20.31 -10.83 -9.14
N VAL A 380 19.46 -10.11 -8.43
CA VAL A 380 19.76 -9.38 -7.19
C VAL A 380 18.56 -9.49 -6.26
N ASP A 381 18.76 -9.34 -4.96
CA ASP A 381 17.66 -9.19 -4.01
C ASP A 381 16.99 -7.81 -4.22
N PRO A 382 15.71 -7.74 -4.60
CA PRO A 382 15.03 -6.46 -4.76
C PRO A 382 15.02 -5.62 -3.48
N ALA A 383 15.10 -6.26 -2.31
CA ALA A 383 15.14 -5.55 -1.03
C ALA A 383 16.40 -4.69 -0.87
N ASP A 384 17.53 -5.08 -1.49
CA ASP A 384 18.77 -4.29 -1.51
C ASP A 384 18.58 -2.94 -2.21
N LEU A 385 17.56 -2.81 -3.07
CA LEU A 385 17.24 -1.62 -3.84
C LEU A 385 16.01 -0.87 -3.29
N GLY A 386 15.56 -1.25 -2.09
CA GLY A 386 14.37 -0.66 -1.45
C GLY A 386 13.05 -1.16 -2.01
N MET A 387 13.04 -2.21 -2.84
CA MET A 387 11.82 -2.76 -3.41
C MET A 387 11.20 -3.85 -2.51
N THR A 388 9.87 -3.88 -2.46
CA THR A 388 9.11 -4.88 -1.69
C THR A 388 8.75 -6.11 -2.51
N TYR A 389 8.51 -7.24 -1.82
CA TYR A 389 8.08 -8.50 -2.44
C TYR A 389 6.77 -8.39 -3.23
N GLU A 390 5.87 -7.49 -2.86
CA GLU A 390 4.58 -7.29 -3.53
C GLU A 390 4.75 -6.89 -5.01
N ALA A 391 5.89 -6.31 -5.39
CA ALA A 391 6.25 -6.01 -6.78
C ALA A 391 6.61 -7.25 -7.64
N LEU A 392 6.86 -8.41 -7.01
CA LEU A 392 7.32 -9.63 -7.68
C LEU A 392 6.18 -10.46 -8.30
N ILE A 393 4.96 -10.36 -7.78
CA ILE A 393 3.82 -11.21 -8.19
C ILE A 393 2.72 -10.34 -8.80
N ARG A 394 2.74 -10.21 -10.13
CA ARG A 394 1.62 -9.68 -10.91
C ARG A 394 0.77 -10.84 -11.44
N VAL A 395 -0.55 -10.74 -11.31
CA VAL A 395 -1.49 -11.79 -11.72
C VAL A 395 -2.19 -11.40 -13.01
N ASN A 396 -2.00 -12.22 -14.04
CA ASN A 396 -2.71 -12.17 -15.32
C ASN A 396 -3.28 -13.57 -15.65
N SER A 397 -3.93 -13.72 -16.80
CA SER A 397 -4.51 -14.99 -17.26
C SER A 397 -3.51 -16.15 -17.39
N GLN A 398 -2.20 -15.89 -17.32
CA GLN A 398 -1.12 -16.89 -17.34
C GLN A 398 -0.49 -17.17 -15.96
N SER A 399 -0.93 -16.48 -14.92
CA SER A 399 -0.35 -16.60 -13.58
C SER A 399 -0.69 -17.94 -12.93
N GLY A 400 0.20 -18.44 -12.07
CA GLY A 400 0.04 -19.76 -11.46
C GLY A 400 -0.88 -19.75 -10.24
N LYS A 401 -1.49 -20.91 -9.95
CA LYS A 401 -2.29 -21.17 -8.73
C LYS A 401 -1.55 -20.79 -7.43
N GLY A 402 -0.23 -20.98 -7.41
CA GLY A 402 0.62 -20.70 -6.24
C GLY A 402 0.80 -19.20 -5.95
N GLY A 403 0.84 -18.35 -6.98
CA GLY A 403 0.96 -16.89 -6.81
C GLY A 403 -0.27 -16.27 -6.16
N ILE A 404 -1.46 -16.68 -6.60
CA ILE A 404 -2.73 -16.21 -6.04
C ILE A 404 -2.88 -16.61 -4.56
N ALA A 405 -2.58 -17.87 -4.24
CA ALA A 405 -2.67 -18.37 -2.87
C ALA A 405 -1.72 -17.62 -1.92
N TYR A 406 -0.52 -17.28 -2.40
CA TYR A 406 0.43 -16.48 -1.64
C TYR A 406 -0.10 -15.07 -1.36
N LEU A 407 -0.69 -14.40 -2.35
CA LEU A 407 -1.26 -13.05 -2.19
C LEU A 407 -2.40 -13.02 -1.17
N ILE A 408 -3.27 -14.03 -1.17
CA ILE A 408 -4.34 -14.17 -0.16
C ILE A 408 -3.76 -14.43 1.23
N LYS A 409 -2.71 -15.25 1.33
CA LYS A 409 -2.04 -15.50 2.62
C LYS A 409 -1.40 -14.24 3.19
N GLN A 410 -0.74 -13.42 2.37
CA GLN A 410 -0.13 -12.16 2.85
C GLN A 410 -1.18 -11.10 3.21
N ASN A 411 -2.16 -10.87 2.34
CA ASN A 411 -3.08 -9.72 2.47
C ASN A 411 -4.29 -10.01 3.37
N LEU A 412 -4.75 -11.26 3.41
CA LEU A 412 -5.91 -11.67 4.21
C LEU A 412 -5.55 -12.61 5.36
N GLN A 413 -4.27 -12.98 5.50
CA GLN A 413 -3.79 -13.95 6.51
C GLN A 413 -4.37 -15.36 6.35
N LEU A 414 -5.00 -15.68 5.20
CA LEU A 414 -5.69 -16.95 4.98
C LEU A 414 -4.80 -17.96 4.25
N ASP A 415 -4.43 -19.06 4.91
CA ASP A 415 -3.73 -20.18 4.27
C ASP A 415 -4.73 -21.16 3.63
N LEU A 416 -4.97 -20.98 2.32
CA LEU A 416 -6.00 -21.72 1.60
C LEU A 416 -5.61 -23.20 1.39
N PRO A 417 -6.48 -24.19 1.67
CA PRO A 417 -6.26 -25.59 1.29
C PRO A 417 -6.06 -25.76 -0.22
N ARG A 418 -5.28 -26.75 -0.64
CA ARG A 418 -4.90 -26.94 -2.06
C ARG A 418 -6.08 -27.00 -3.02
N LYS A 419 -7.20 -27.63 -2.63
CA LYS A 419 -8.41 -27.69 -3.47
C LYS A 419 -9.12 -26.33 -3.57
N LEU A 420 -9.16 -25.57 -2.48
CA LEU A 420 -9.69 -24.21 -2.47
C LEU A 420 -8.81 -23.26 -3.31
N GLN A 421 -7.48 -23.43 -3.30
CA GLN A 421 -6.60 -22.68 -4.20
C GLN A 421 -6.96 -22.90 -5.67
N ILE A 422 -7.33 -24.14 -6.05
CA ILE A 422 -7.77 -24.47 -7.40
C ILE A 422 -9.14 -23.84 -7.71
N ALA A 423 -10.09 -23.93 -6.79
CA ALA A 423 -11.42 -23.34 -6.95
C ALA A 423 -11.35 -21.82 -7.07
N PHE A 424 -10.59 -21.15 -6.20
CA PHE A 424 -10.42 -19.71 -6.27
C PHE A 424 -9.64 -19.26 -7.51
N TYR A 425 -8.67 -20.04 -7.96
CA TYR A 425 -7.97 -19.77 -9.22
C TYR A 425 -8.95 -19.68 -10.40
N GLN A 426 -9.98 -20.53 -10.47
CA GLN A 426 -11.00 -20.46 -11.51
C GLN A 426 -11.80 -19.15 -11.43
N VAL A 427 -12.17 -18.70 -10.23
CA VAL A 427 -12.83 -17.40 -10.02
C VAL A 427 -11.96 -16.25 -10.55
N VAL A 428 -10.66 -16.26 -10.23
CA VAL A 428 -9.74 -15.20 -10.70
C VAL A 428 -9.56 -15.26 -12.22
N GLN A 429 -9.52 -16.45 -12.83
CA GLN A 429 -9.50 -16.58 -14.29
C GLN A 429 -10.75 -15.99 -14.94
N GLU A 430 -11.94 -16.29 -14.43
CA GLU A 430 -13.19 -15.74 -14.97
C GLU A 430 -13.24 -14.21 -14.89
N VAL A 431 -12.75 -13.64 -13.77
CA VAL A 431 -12.66 -12.18 -13.62
C VAL A 431 -11.60 -11.61 -14.57
N SER A 432 -10.41 -12.21 -14.65
CA SER A 432 -9.34 -11.75 -15.55
C SER A 432 -9.74 -11.81 -17.02
N ASP A 433 -10.40 -12.89 -17.45
CA ASP A 433 -10.84 -13.09 -18.83
C ASP A 433 -11.93 -12.08 -19.23
N ARG A 434 -12.82 -11.73 -18.29
CA ARG A 434 -13.86 -10.71 -18.51
C ARG A 434 -13.28 -9.31 -18.64
N GLU A 435 -12.34 -8.95 -17.77
CA GLU A 435 -11.80 -7.58 -17.70
C GLU A 435 -10.68 -7.33 -18.73
N ALA A 436 -10.10 -8.39 -19.31
CA ALA A 436 -9.02 -8.34 -20.31
C ALA A 436 -7.81 -7.45 -19.91
N ARG A 437 -7.59 -7.29 -18.60
CA ARG A 437 -6.50 -6.50 -18.01
C ARG A 437 -5.81 -7.27 -16.89
N GLU A 438 -4.64 -6.77 -16.49
CA GLU A 438 -3.92 -7.25 -15.32
C GLU A 438 -4.76 -7.07 -14.05
N MET A 439 -4.74 -8.08 -13.17
CA MET A 439 -5.42 -8.03 -11.88
C MET A 439 -4.45 -7.55 -10.81
N THR A 440 -4.81 -6.43 -10.17
CA THR A 440 -4.11 -5.91 -9.00
C THR A 440 -4.35 -6.78 -7.78
N VAL A 441 -3.54 -6.61 -6.72
CA VAL A 441 -3.76 -7.28 -5.42
C VAL A 441 -5.15 -6.95 -4.87
N ASP A 442 -5.61 -5.70 -5.03
CA ASP A 442 -6.96 -5.27 -4.64
C ASP A 442 -8.05 -5.95 -5.47
N ASP A 443 -7.84 -6.14 -6.77
CA ASP A 443 -8.79 -6.89 -7.62
C ASP A 443 -8.93 -8.34 -7.14
N ILE A 444 -7.80 -8.99 -6.82
CA ILE A 444 -7.78 -10.40 -6.37
C ILE A 444 -8.40 -10.55 -4.99
N THR A 445 -8.03 -9.71 -4.03
CA THR A 445 -8.60 -9.76 -2.68
C THR A 445 -10.09 -9.40 -2.70
N THR A 446 -10.51 -8.46 -3.56
CA THR A 446 -11.92 -8.15 -3.78
C THR A 446 -12.66 -9.33 -4.42
N ALA A 447 -12.10 -9.98 -5.44
CA ALA A 447 -12.66 -11.17 -6.04
C ALA A 447 -12.83 -12.30 -5.01
N PHE A 448 -11.84 -12.50 -4.13
CA PHE A 448 -11.92 -13.46 -3.02
C PHE A 448 -13.07 -13.13 -2.06
N ARG A 449 -13.11 -11.87 -1.59
CA ARG A 449 -14.14 -11.38 -0.67
C ARG A 449 -15.55 -11.54 -1.25
N ASN A 450 -15.73 -11.24 -2.54
CA ASN A 450 -16.99 -11.43 -3.24
C ASN A 450 -17.36 -12.90 -3.38
N ALA A 451 -16.44 -13.74 -3.87
CA ALA A 451 -16.71 -15.15 -4.17
C ALA A 451 -16.94 -16.00 -2.92
N TYR A 452 -16.41 -15.61 -1.77
CA TYR A 452 -16.58 -16.35 -0.51
C TYR A 452 -17.33 -15.55 0.55
N HIS A 453 -17.98 -14.45 0.17
CA HIS A 453 -18.76 -13.60 1.08
C HIS A 453 -18.01 -13.22 2.37
N TYR A 454 -16.72 -12.89 2.21
CA TYR A 454 -15.77 -12.70 3.29
C TYR A 454 -15.45 -11.22 3.49
N GLY A 455 -15.35 -10.77 4.75
CA GLY A 455 -14.74 -9.46 5.04
C GLY A 455 -15.69 -8.29 5.31
N GLY A 456 -16.88 -8.53 5.85
CA GLY A 456 -17.76 -7.49 6.40
C GLY A 456 -19.09 -7.31 5.67
N SER A 457 -19.88 -6.31 6.07
CA SER A 457 -21.24 -6.07 5.59
C SER A 457 -21.37 -5.87 4.08
N LYS A 458 -20.35 -5.28 3.45
CA LYS A 458 -20.25 -5.05 2.00
C LYS A 458 -20.27 -6.34 1.18
N TYR A 459 -19.75 -7.43 1.74
CA TYR A 459 -19.56 -8.71 1.03
C TYR A 459 -20.60 -9.76 1.45
N LYS A 460 -21.63 -9.37 2.21
CA LYS A 460 -22.70 -10.28 2.65
C LYS A 460 -23.42 -10.88 1.44
N GLY A 461 -23.54 -12.21 1.44
CA GLY A 461 -24.45 -12.91 0.55
C GLY A 461 -25.91 -12.76 0.98
N ARG A 462 -26.81 -13.42 0.25
CA ARG A 462 -28.26 -13.46 0.53
C ARG A 462 -28.59 -14.01 1.92
N LEU A 463 -27.77 -14.95 2.40
CA LEU A 463 -27.81 -15.49 3.75
C LEU A 463 -26.66 -14.92 4.58
N TYR A 464 -26.97 -14.46 5.79
CA TYR A 464 -25.96 -14.00 6.75
C TYR A 464 -26.32 -14.43 8.18
N LEU A 465 -25.37 -15.06 8.87
CA LEU A 465 -25.53 -15.45 10.27
C LEU A 465 -25.32 -14.25 11.20
N ARG A 466 -26.38 -13.83 11.89
CA ARG A 466 -26.35 -12.71 12.85
C ARG A 466 -25.86 -13.15 14.22
N ASN A 467 -26.53 -14.14 14.78
CA ASN A 467 -26.17 -14.74 16.07
C ASN A 467 -26.46 -16.24 16.04
N PHE A 468 -25.80 -16.96 16.93
CA PHE A 468 -26.05 -18.37 17.14
C PHE A 468 -25.75 -18.75 18.59
N LYS A 469 -26.35 -19.85 19.01
CA LYS A 469 -26.03 -20.58 20.22
C LYS A 469 -25.96 -22.05 19.87
N ILE A 470 -24.88 -22.71 20.28
CA ILE A 470 -24.78 -24.16 20.25
C ILE A 470 -25.05 -24.68 21.65
N SER A 471 -26.07 -25.53 21.78
CA SER A 471 -26.39 -26.23 23.01
C SER A 471 -26.21 -27.74 22.83
N THR A 472 -26.06 -28.43 23.95
CA THR A 472 -25.95 -29.89 23.98
C THR A 472 -27.17 -30.41 24.69
N GLU A 473 -27.97 -31.25 24.03
CA GLU A 473 -29.17 -31.83 24.61
C GLU A 473 -29.00 -33.33 24.83
N PRO A 474 -29.38 -33.86 26.02
CA PRO A 474 -29.45 -35.30 26.23
C PRO A 474 -30.61 -35.90 25.43
N ASN A 475 -30.40 -37.09 24.86
CA ASN A 475 -31.40 -37.79 24.05
C ASN A 475 -32.68 -38.06 24.88
N PRO A 476 -33.90 -37.69 24.42
CA PRO A 476 -35.12 -37.83 25.23
C PRO A 476 -35.64 -39.26 25.37
N ASP A 477 -35.10 -40.23 24.62
CA ASP A 477 -35.63 -41.59 24.53
C ASP A 477 -34.65 -42.63 25.13
N PRO A 478 -34.87 -43.12 26.37
CA PRO A 478 -34.00 -44.09 27.00
C PRO A 478 -34.37 -45.55 26.68
N SER A 479 -35.13 -45.83 25.63
CA SER A 479 -35.60 -47.20 25.34
C SER A 479 -34.65 -48.07 24.51
N ASP A 480 -33.55 -47.55 23.98
CA ASP A 480 -32.59 -48.38 23.23
C ASP A 480 -31.38 -48.77 24.11
N HIS A 481 -31.47 -49.97 24.68
CA HIS A 481 -30.35 -50.65 25.32
C HIS A 481 -29.41 -51.27 24.27
N SER A 482 -28.59 -50.45 23.61
CA SER A 482 -27.34 -50.90 22.99
C SER A 482 -26.19 -50.10 23.59
N GLY A 483 -25.26 -50.79 24.25
CA GLY A 483 -24.21 -50.21 25.11
C GLY A 483 -23.09 -49.49 24.38
N ASP A 484 -23.40 -48.49 23.56
CA ASP A 484 -22.45 -47.49 23.07
C ASP A 484 -22.78 -46.10 23.64
N GLU A 485 -21.76 -45.29 23.84
CA GLU A 485 -21.81 -43.96 24.47
C GLU A 485 -23.02 -43.14 24.02
N ALA A 486 -23.77 -42.57 24.97
CA ALA A 486 -24.97 -41.78 24.69
C ALA A 486 -24.70 -40.75 23.57
N GLU A 487 -25.33 -40.94 22.40
CA GLU A 487 -25.14 -40.06 21.24
C GLU A 487 -25.54 -38.63 21.61
N VAL A 488 -24.52 -37.78 21.79
CA VAL A 488 -24.68 -36.40 22.23
C VAL A 488 -25.22 -35.57 21.06
N ARG A 489 -26.49 -35.17 21.12
CA ARG A 489 -27.10 -34.31 20.10
C ARG A 489 -26.74 -32.84 20.36
N LYS A 490 -26.19 -32.18 19.33
CA LYS A 490 -25.93 -30.74 19.33
C LYS A 490 -27.11 -30.03 18.67
N ARG A 491 -27.60 -28.98 19.32
CA ARG A 491 -28.62 -28.10 18.78
C ARG A 491 -28.01 -26.77 18.39
N PHE A 492 -28.35 -26.31 17.19
CA PHE A 492 -28.09 -24.97 16.69
C PHE A 492 -29.36 -24.15 16.83
N ASP A 493 -29.28 -23.06 17.59
CA ASP A 493 -30.29 -22.00 17.65
C ASP A 493 -29.66 -20.75 17.04
N GLY A 494 -30.16 -20.25 15.92
CA GLY A 494 -29.53 -19.10 15.26
C GLY A 494 -30.50 -18.16 14.57
N THR A 495 -30.10 -16.90 14.47
CA THR A 495 -30.79 -15.90 13.65
C THR A 495 -30.02 -15.71 12.35
N ILE A 496 -30.66 -16.04 11.23
CA ILE A 496 -30.11 -15.89 9.89
C ILE A 496 -30.91 -14.82 9.16
N SER A 497 -30.23 -13.83 8.60
CA SER A 497 -30.82 -12.93 7.62
C SER A 497 -30.95 -13.67 6.29
N VAL A 498 -32.14 -13.73 5.72
CA VAL A 498 -32.41 -14.31 4.41
C VAL A 498 -33.05 -13.23 3.55
N ASP A 499 -32.35 -12.78 2.52
CA ASP A 499 -32.79 -11.69 1.64
C ASP A 499 -33.19 -10.42 2.43
N GLY A 500 -32.38 -10.11 3.45
CA GLY A 500 -32.59 -8.95 4.34
C GLY A 500 -33.60 -9.17 5.48
N VAL A 501 -34.35 -10.28 5.47
CA VAL A 501 -35.33 -10.59 6.52
C VAL A 501 -34.73 -11.53 7.55
N LEU A 502 -34.77 -11.13 8.83
CA LEU A 502 -34.28 -11.95 9.93
C LEU A 502 -35.21 -13.14 10.20
N ARG A 503 -34.63 -14.34 10.27
CA ARG A 503 -35.33 -15.60 10.56
C ARG A 503 -34.63 -16.32 11.71
N VAL A 504 -35.41 -16.72 12.70
CA VAL A 504 -34.93 -17.63 13.73
C VAL A 504 -35.10 -19.06 13.20
N VAL A 505 -34.00 -19.79 13.15
CA VAL A 505 -33.97 -21.18 12.69
C VAL A 505 -33.36 -22.06 13.77
N ARG A 506 -33.82 -23.31 13.80
CA ARG A 506 -33.32 -24.34 14.70
C ARG A 506 -32.99 -25.59 13.92
N GLY A 507 -31.91 -26.25 14.29
CA GLY A 507 -31.57 -27.54 13.70
C GLY A 507 -30.77 -28.36 14.68
N ASP A 508 -30.85 -29.66 14.52
CA ASP A 508 -30.15 -30.61 15.38
C ASP A 508 -29.21 -31.49 14.57
N GLY A 509 -28.06 -31.84 15.14
CA GLY A 509 -27.09 -32.70 14.50
C GLY A 509 -26.12 -33.32 15.50
N ASN A 510 -25.19 -34.13 15.00
CA ASN A 510 -24.09 -34.67 15.80
C ASN A 510 -22.94 -33.67 16.03
N GLY A 511 -23.03 -32.47 15.46
CA GLY A 511 -22.05 -31.39 15.58
C GLY A 511 -22.63 -30.04 15.15
N PRO A 512 -21.93 -28.92 15.39
CA PRO A 512 -22.41 -27.58 15.01
C PRO A 512 -22.70 -27.45 13.51
N LEU A 513 -21.85 -28.03 12.66
CA LEU A 513 -21.99 -27.97 11.20
C LEU A 513 -23.19 -28.76 10.68
N SER A 514 -23.43 -29.96 11.22
CA SER A 514 -24.61 -30.76 10.84
C SER A 514 -25.90 -30.15 11.37
N ALA A 515 -25.88 -29.54 12.56
CA ALA A 515 -27.03 -28.85 13.14
C ALA A 515 -27.46 -27.61 12.33
N ILE A 516 -26.53 -26.79 11.82
CA ILE A 516 -26.91 -25.67 10.94
C ILE A 516 -27.40 -26.15 9.57
N LEU A 517 -26.83 -27.22 9.01
CA LEU A 517 -27.30 -27.79 7.74
C LEU A 517 -28.73 -28.34 7.87
N ASP A 518 -29.05 -28.99 9.00
CA ASP A 518 -30.41 -29.41 9.32
C ASP A 518 -31.40 -28.22 9.43
N ALA A 519 -30.96 -27.12 10.06
CA ALA A 519 -31.75 -25.89 10.12
C ALA A 519 -32.00 -25.30 8.72
N LEU A 520 -31.00 -25.27 7.85
CA LEU A 520 -31.13 -24.77 6.48
C LEU A 520 -32.03 -25.67 5.62
N HIS A 521 -31.93 -26.99 5.78
CA HIS A 521 -32.81 -27.95 5.12
C HIS A 521 -34.26 -27.77 5.56
N THR A 522 -34.51 -27.70 6.87
CA THR A 522 -35.86 -27.62 7.45
C THR A 522 -36.57 -26.32 7.08
N TYR A 523 -35.89 -25.18 7.18
CA TYR A 523 -36.53 -23.87 7.05
C TYR A 523 -36.40 -23.25 5.65
N LEU A 524 -35.39 -23.65 4.86
CA LEU A 524 -35.10 -23.05 3.55
C LEU A 524 -35.06 -24.07 2.40
N HIS A 525 -35.27 -25.36 2.68
CA HIS A 525 -35.18 -26.44 1.68
C HIS A 525 -33.83 -26.46 0.94
N ILE A 526 -32.76 -26.20 1.69
CA ILE A 526 -31.37 -26.26 1.22
C ILE A 526 -30.78 -27.58 1.72
N ASP A 527 -30.62 -28.54 0.82
CA ASP A 527 -30.19 -29.90 1.16
C ASP A 527 -28.73 -30.14 0.75
N LEU A 528 -27.80 -29.92 1.67
CA LEU A 528 -26.35 -29.98 1.44
C LEU A 528 -25.65 -30.79 2.53
N SER A 529 -24.47 -31.33 2.20
CA SER A 529 -23.62 -32.09 3.13
C SER A 529 -22.16 -31.66 3.03
N VAL A 530 -21.41 -31.81 4.13
CA VAL A 530 -19.97 -31.50 4.18
C VAL A 530 -19.19 -32.62 3.47
N ARG A 531 -18.37 -32.24 2.48
CA ARG A 531 -17.38 -33.12 1.84
C ARG A 531 -16.01 -32.97 2.49
N GLU A 532 -15.57 -31.74 2.73
CA GLU A 532 -14.25 -31.43 3.26
C GLU A 532 -14.34 -30.28 4.28
N TYR A 533 -13.51 -30.37 5.32
CA TYR A 533 -13.37 -29.38 6.38
C TYR A 533 -11.88 -29.23 6.71
N THR A 534 -11.39 -28.00 6.78
CA THR A 534 -10.03 -27.69 7.25
C THR A 534 -10.08 -26.40 8.06
N GLU A 535 -9.24 -26.30 9.08
CA GLU A 535 -9.13 -25.12 9.93
C GLU A 535 -7.67 -24.81 10.26
N HIS A 536 -7.38 -23.55 10.61
CA HIS A 536 -6.15 -23.16 11.30
C HIS A 536 -6.36 -21.88 12.10
N THR A 537 -5.44 -21.62 13.03
CA THR A 537 -5.37 -20.39 13.82
C THR A 537 -4.65 -19.30 13.02
N LEU A 538 -5.22 -18.09 13.02
CA LEU A 538 -4.56 -16.91 12.44
C LEU A 538 -3.55 -16.34 13.45
N ASP A 539 -2.37 -15.95 12.98
CA ASP A 539 -1.29 -15.42 13.82
C ASP A 539 -1.71 -14.13 14.56
N ILE A 540 -1.16 -13.96 15.76
CA ILE A 540 -1.50 -12.91 16.72
C ILE A 540 -0.43 -11.80 16.67
N GLU A 541 -0.82 -10.55 16.46
CA GLU A 541 -0.02 -9.40 16.92
C GLU A 541 -0.13 -9.31 18.45
N GLU A 542 0.98 -9.09 19.15
CA GLU A 542 1.06 -9.10 20.62
C GLU A 542 -0.09 -8.30 21.27
N GLY A 543 -1.01 -9.01 21.93
CA GLY A 543 -2.11 -8.43 22.71
C GLY A 543 -3.55 -8.70 22.22
N GLN A 544 -3.77 -9.41 21.11
CA GLN A 544 -5.12 -9.74 20.61
C GLN A 544 -5.53 -11.22 20.84
N ASN A 545 -6.84 -11.47 20.95
CA ASN A 545 -7.41 -12.82 21.06
C ASN A 545 -7.24 -13.61 19.75
N ALA A 546 -6.84 -14.88 19.85
CA ALA A 546 -6.71 -15.78 18.70
C ALA A 546 -8.01 -15.91 17.90
N ARG A 547 -7.92 -15.90 16.57
CA ARG A 547 -9.05 -16.15 15.65
C ARG A 547 -8.81 -17.44 14.87
N ALA A 548 -9.88 -18.15 14.54
CA ALA A 548 -9.85 -19.34 13.72
C ALA A 548 -10.35 -19.03 12.30
N ALA A 549 -9.68 -19.59 11.29
CA ALA A 549 -10.14 -19.64 9.92
C ALA A 549 -10.60 -21.07 9.56
N SER A 550 -11.80 -21.21 9.02
CA SER A 550 -12.39 -22.47 8.58
C SER A 550 -12.71 -22.45 7.10
N TYR A 551 -12.47 -23.59 6.45
CA TYR A 551 -12.70 -23.83 5.02
C TYR A 551 -13.58 -25.07 4.86
N ILE A 552 -14.73 -24.92 4.21
CA ILE A 552 -15.70 -26.01 4.02
C ILE A 552 -16.01 -26.19 2.54
N GLU A 553 -16.04 -27.44 2.08
CA GLU A 553 -16.60 -27.83 0.79
C GLU A 553 -17.96 -28.50 1.03
N LEU A 554 -19.04 -27.91 0.51
CA LEU A 554 -20.39 -28.47 0.53
C LEU A 554 -20.76 -29.12 -0.81
N VAL A 555 -21.60 -30.15 -0.73
CA VAL A 555 -22.11 -30.91 -1.89
C VAL A 555 -23.59 -31.23 -1.71
N PRO A 556 -24.34 -31.54 -2.78
CA PRO A 556 -25.71 -32.02 -2.65
C PRO A 556 -25.81 -33.19 -1.66
N ALA A 557 -26.80 -33.17 -0.77
CA ALA A 557 -26.98 -34.26 0.18
C ALA A 557 -27.24 -35.60 -0.53
N GLY A 558 -26.70 -36.68 0.05
CA GLY A 558 -26.81 -38.03 -0.53
C GLY A 558 -25.83 -38.32 -1.68
N ASP A 559 -25.17 -37.32 -2.26
CA ASP A 559 -24.17 -37.51 -3.33
C ASP A 559 -22.81 -36.92 -2.96
N ARG A 560 -22.09 -37.62 -2.08
CA ARG A 560 -20.72 -37.25 -1.69
C ARG A 560 -19.74 -37.20 -2.86
N LYS A 561 -20.02 -37.87 -3.99
CA LYS A 561 -19.17 -37.91 -5.19
C LYS A 561 -19.63 -36.96 -6.29
N SER A 562 -20.59 -36.08 -6.00
CA SER A 562 -21.10 -35.11 -6.98
C SER A 562 -19.97 -34.30 -7.62
N ALA A 563 -20.04 -34.10 -8.93
CA ALA A 563 -19.14 -33.17 -9.60
C ALA A 563 -19.39 -31.71 -9.17
N GLN A 564 -20.56 -31.42 -8.61
CA GLN A 564 -20.95 -30.11 -8.11
C GLN A 564 -20.54 -29.97 -6.64
N SER A 565 -19.80 -28.90 -6.32
CA SER A 565 -19.45 -28.54 -4.95
C SER A 565 -19.25 -27.04 -4.80
N TRP A 566 -19.37 -26.58 -3.55
CA TRP A 566 -19.26 -25.15 -3.21
C TRP A 566 -18.37 -24.97 -2.01
N TRP A 567 -17.34 -24.16 -2.18
CA TRP A 567 -16.44 -23.79 -1.11
C TRP A 567 -16.96 -22.57 -0.34
N GLY A 568 -16.71 -22.57 0.96
CA GLY A 568 -17.00 -21.46 1.85
C GLY A 568 -15.86 -21.23 2.83
N VAL A 569 -15.70 -19.96 3.21
CA VAL A 569 -14.64 -19.48 4.10
C VAL A 569 -15.26 -18.70 5.23
N GLY A 570 -14.84 -18.98 6.46
CA GLY A 570 -15.32 -18.30 7.66
C GLY A 570 -14.18 -18.01 8.62
N VAL A 571 -14.20 -16.81 9.22
CA VAL A 571 -13.27 -16.43 10.29
C VAL A 571 -14.08 -15.93 11.46
N ASP A 572 -13.76 -16.41 12.65
CA ASP A 572 -14.38 -15.97 13.90
C ASP A 572 -13.40 -16.17 15.08
N SER A 573 -13.66 -15.50 16.20
CA SER A 573 -12.96 -15.75 17.47
C SER A 573 -13.29 -17.11 18.07
N ASP A 574 -14.46 -17.68 17.73
CA ASP A 574 -14.86 -19.03 18.11
C ASP A 574 -14.70 -19.99 16.92
N ILE A 575 -14.06 -21.13 17.15
CA ILE A 575 -13.90 -22.21 16.16
C ILE A 575 -15.26 -22.64 15.59
N SER A 576 -16.28 -22.78 16.46
CA SER A 576 -17.62 -23.13 15.99
C SER A 576 -18.20 -22.02 15.11
N GLY A 577 -18.02 -20.75 15.52
CA GLY A 577 -18.41 -19.59 14.73
C GLY A 577 -17.76 -19.53 13.35
N ALA A 578 -16.45 -19.82 13.25
CA ALA A 578 -15.71 -19.83 12.00
C ALA A 578 -16.28 -20.91 11.05
N GLY A 579 -16.54 -22.11 11.57
CA GLY A 579 -17.17 -23.20 10.81
C GLY A 579 -18.59 -22.86 10.34
N LEU A 580 -19.44 -22.31 11.21
CA LEU A 580 -20.81 -21.93 10.84
C LEU A 580 -20.84 -20.83 9.77
N ARG A 581 -19.94 -19.85 9.84
CA ARG A 581 -19.79 -18.82 8.80
C ARG A 581 -19.30 -19.40 7.48
N ALA A 582 -18.38 -20.36 7.52
CA ALA A 582 -17.92 -21.06 6.32
C ALA A 582 -19.08 -21.85 5.65
N VAL A 583 -19.98 -22.46 6.43
CA VAL A 583 -21.19 -23.10 5.88
C VAL A 583 -22.07 -22.07 5.17
N ILE A 584 -22.39 -20.94 5.82
CA ILE A 584 -23.22 -19.89 5.20
C ILE A 584 -22.57 -19.32 3.93
N SER A 585 -21.25 -19.14 3.94
CA SER A 585 -20.48 -18.73 2.76
C SER A 585 -20.66 -19.72 1.60
N ALA A 586 -20.48 -21.02 1.84
CA ALA A 586 -20.68 -22.05 0.82
C ALA A 586 -22.14 -22.15 0.34
N VAL A 587 -23.11 -21.99 1.25
CA VAL A 587 -24.54 -22.03 0.93
C VAL A 587 -24.95 -20.88 0.02
N ASN A 588 -24.44 -19.67 0.25
CA ASN A 588 -24.70 -18.53 -0.64
C ASN A 588 -24.26 -18.81 -2.08
N ASN A 589 -23.10 -19.47 -2.25
CA ASN A 589 -22.63 -19.92 -3.56
C ASN A 589 -23.51 -21.04 -4.16
N ALA A 590 -24.11 -21.89 -3.32
CA ALA A 590 -24.96 -23.00 -3.75
C ALA A 590 -26.36 -22.57 -4.21
N ILE A 591 -26.94 -21.56 -3.56
CA ILE A 591 -28.33 -21.14 -3.86
C ILE A 591 -28.45 -20.22 -5.08
N GLY A 592 -27.40 -19.47 -5.44
CA GLY A 592 -27.48 -18.47 -6.51
C GLY A 592 -28.71 -17.55 -6.36
N ASP A 593 -29.50 -17.41 -7.44
CA ASP A 593 -30.73 -16.60 -7.47
C ASP A 593 -32.01 -17.40 -7.15
N ARG A 594 -31.89 -18.62 -6.63
CA ARG A 594 -33.05 -19.46 -6.29
C ARG A 594 -33.99 -18.76 -5.30
N GLU A 595 -35.28 -18.74 -5.57
CA GLU A 595 -36.29 -18.29 -4.60
C GLU A 595 -36.31 -19.19 -3.36
N LEU A 596 -36.31 -18.56 -2.18
CA LEU A 596 -36.34 -19.24 -0.89
C LEU A 596 -37.73 -19.12 -0.27
N PRO A 597 -38.22 -20.12 0.49
CA PRO A 597 -39.57 -20.12 1.04
C PRO A 597 -39.88 -18.87 1.87
N GLU A 598 -41.08 -18.29 1.76
CA GLU A 598 -41.55 -17.27 2.71
C GLU A 598 -42.01 -17.93 4.02
N LEU A 599 -41.48 -17.47 5.16
CA LEU A 599 -41.92 -17.99 6.46
C LEU A 599 -43.23 -17.30 6.87
N LYS A 600 -44.38 -18.01 6.79
CA LYS A 600 -45.64 -17.56 7.40
C LYS A 600 -45.61 -17.85 8.91
N LEU A 601 -45.33 -16.84 9.72
CA LEU A 601 -45.42 -16.92 11.18
C LEU A 601 -46.89 -16.85 11.63
N THR A 602 -47.52 -17.99 11.90
CA THR A 602 -48.79 -18.08 12.65
C THR A 602 -48.54 -18.75 14.00
N VAL A 603 -48.26 -17.96 15.04
CA VAL A 603 -48.33 -18.40 16.44
C VAL A 603 -48.90 -17.24 17.28
N GLY A 604 -50.11 -17.40 17.81
CA GLY A 604 -50.73 -16.44 18.74
C GLY A 604 -50.27 -16.71 20.18
N PHE A 605 -50.08 -15.65 20.97
CA PHE A 605 -49.72 -15.75 22.39
C PHE A 605 -50.99 -15.84 23.25
N ASN A 606 -51.02 -16.76 24.22
CA ASN A 606 -52.16 -16.98 25.10
C ASN A 606 -51.71 -17.02 26.58
N ALA A 607 -52.67 -17.20 27.51
CA ALA A 607 -52.42 -17.17 28.95
C ALA A 607 -51.41 -18.22 29.47
N LYS A 608 -50.90 -19.14 28.63
CA LYS A 608 -49.88 -20.13 28.95
C LYS A 608 -48.48 -19.81 28.39
N SER A 609 -48.32 -18.74 27.60
CA SER A 609 -47.01 -18.32 27.08
C SER A 609 -46.06 -17.94 28.21
N GLY A 610 -44.76 -18.23 28.06
CA GLY A 610 -43.74 -17.95 29.06
C GLY A 610 -43.20 -16.52 28.99
N GLN A 611 -42.52 -16.09 30.06
CA GLN A 611 -41.84 -14.79 30.13
C GLN A 611 -40.78 -14.62 29.02
N GLU A 612 -40.04 -15.68 28.71
CA GLU A 612 -38.99 -15.67 27.69
C GLU A 612 -39.55 -15.53 26.27
N ASP A 613 -40.75 -16.07 26.00
CA ASP A 613 -41.40 -15.96 24.69
C ASP A 613 -41.81 -14.52 24.41
N VAL A 614 -42.38 -13.84 25.41
CA VAL A 614 -42.75 -12.40 25.33
C VAL A 614 -41.52 -11.52 25.16
N ALA A 615 -40.44 -11.79 25.91
CA ALA A 615 -39.19 -11.05 25.81
C ALA A 615 -38.56 -11.17 24.42
N SER A 616 -38.60 -12.37 23.84
CA SER A 616 -38.08 -12.63 22.49
C SER A 616 -38.81 -11.82 21.42
N VAL A 617 -40.13 -11.62 21.56
CA VAL A 617 -40.88 -10.77 20.63
C VAL A 617 -40.43 -9.31 20.70
N ILE A 618 -40.19 -8.79 21.89
CA ILE A 618 -39.75 -7.39 22.09
C ILE A 618 -38.34 -7.17 21.54
N VAL A 619 -37.43 -8.12 21.76
CA VAL A 619 -36.08 -8.09 21.16
C VAL A 619 -36.18 -8.13 19.63
N ASN A 620 -36.99 -9.04 19.08
CA ASN A 620 -37.10 -9.22 17.64
C ASN A 620 -37.84 -8.08 16.92
N SER A 621 -38.82 -7.46 17.58
CA SER A 621 -39.67 -6.42 16.97
C SER A 621 -39.14 -5.01 17.17
N LEU A 622 -38.48 -4.75 18.30
CA LEU A 622 -38.04 -3.40 18.70
C LEU A 622 -36.52 -3.30 18.95
N GLY A 623 -35.77 -4.40 18.89
CA GLY A 623 -34.35 -4.43 19.22
C GLY A 623 -34.06 -4.28 20.72
N LEU A 624 -35.08 -4.37 21.58
CA LEU A 624 -34.98 -4.07 23.02
C LEU A 624 -34.71 -5.33 23.85
N GLU A 625 -33.48 -5.49 24.35
CA GLU A 625 -33.09 -6.50 25.33
C GLU A 625 -33.54 -6.13 26.76
N LEU A 626 -34.77 -6.52 27.11
CA LEU A 626 -35.34 -6.23 28.43
C LEU A 626 -34.57 -6.95 29.56
N PRO A 627 -34.19 -6.26 30.65
CA PRO A 627 -33.64 -6.90 31.85
C PRO A 627 -34.62 -7.90 32.48
N ARG A 628 -34.13 -8.94 33.15
CA ARG A 628 -34.98 -10.04 33.70
C ARG A 628 -36.15 -9.54 34.56
N ARG A 629 -35.94 -8.53 35.41
CA ARG A 629 -37.02 -7.95 36.23
C ARG A 629 -38.01 -7.15 35.39
N PHE A 630 -37.53 -6.50 34.33
CA PHE A 630 -38.39 -5.77 33.43
C PHE A 630 -39.23 -6.72 32.56
N GLN A 631 -38.64 -7.83 32.10
CA GLN A 631 -39.37 -8.91 31.44
C GLN A 631 -40.51 -9.44 32.31
N ALA A 632 -40.26 -9.72 33.59
CA ALA A 632 -41.30 -10.16 34.53
C ALA A 632 -42.41 -9.11 34.69
N SER A 633 -42.05 -7.83 34.84
CA SER A 633 -43.00 -6.72 34.95
C SER A 633 -43.88 -6.58 33.70
N PHE A 634 -43.31 -6.69 32.50
CA PHE A 634 -44.09 -6.59 31.26
C PHE A 634 -44.92 -7.85 31.01
N PHE A 635 -44.41 -9.02 31.39
CA PHE A 635 -45.15 -10.27 31.32
C PHE A 635 -46.45 -10.21 32.13
N GLU A 636 -46.46 -9.58 33.31
CA GLU A 636 -47.70 -9.33 34.06
C GLU A 636 -48.70 -8.43 33.30
N VAL A 637 -48.21 -7.42 32.56
CA VAL A 637 -49.05 -6.56 31.71
C VAL A 637 -49.67 -7.36 30.57
N VAL A 638 -48.87 -8.20 29.90
CA VAL A 638 -49.35 -9.08 28.82
C VAL A 638 -50.36 -10.09 29.35
N GLN A 639 -50.14 -10.68 30.53
CA GLN A 639 -51.09 -11.59 31.16
C GLN A 639 -52.43 -10.92 31.49
N ARG A 640 -52.43 -9.66 31.92
CA ARG A 640 -53.66 -8.90 32.16
C ARG A 640 -54.39 -8.63 30.85
N ALA A 641 -53.69 -8.14 29.83
CA ALA A 641 -54.28 -7.89 28.51
C ALA A 641 -54.83 -9.16 27.83
N ALA A 642 -54.13 -10.29 27.97
CA ALA A 642 -54.53 -11.56 27.39
C ALA A 642 -55.77 -12.17 28.08
N ARG A 643 -55.99 -11.89 29.37
CA ARG A 643 -57.24 -12.29 30.06
C ARG A 643 -58.46 -11.59 29.49
N ASP A 644 -58.30 -10.36 29.00
CA ASP A 644 -59.40 -9.56 28.47
C ASP A 644 -59.67 -9.85 26.97
N ALA A 645 -58.64 -10.24 26.20
CA ALA A 645 -58.72 -10.42 24.73
C ALA A 645 -58.62 -11.89 24.22
N GLY A 646 -58.28 -12.86 25.09
CA GLY A 646 -58.14 -14.27 24.73
C GLY A 646 -56.79 -14.63 24.09
N GLU A 647 -56.45 -14.01 22.97
CA GLU A 647 -55.16 -14.17 22.27
C GLU A 647 -54.61 -12.81 21.79
N ILE A 648 -53.29 -12.65 21.84
CA ILE A 648 -52.59 -11.44 21.40
C ILE A 648 -51.64 -11.80 20.26
N SER A 649 -51.73 -11.07 19.13
CA SER A 649 -50.81 -11.20 18.01
C SER A 649 -49.47 -10.52 18.31
N VAL A 650 -48.41 -10.88 17.58
CA VAL A 650 -47.08 -10.22 17.70
C VAL A 650 -47.19 -8.69 17.55
N GLY A 651 -47.93 -8.21 16.54
CA GLY A 651 -48.15 -6.78 16.33
C GLY A 651 -48.90 -6.12 17.49
N ALA A 652 -49.95 -6.76 18.02
CA ALA A 652 -50.70 -6.24 19.17
C ALA A 652 -49.86 -6.25 20.46
N LEU A 653 -48.95 -7.21 20.62
CA LEU A 653 -48.03 -7.27 21.75
C LEU A 653 -46.98 -6.14 21.69
N THR A 654 -46.45 -5.86 20.50
CA THR A 654 -45.55 -4.74 20.26
C THR A 654 -46.24 -3.40 20.52
N GLU A 655 -47.46 -3.20 20.04
CA GLU A 655 -48.25 -1.99 20.31
C GLU A 655 -48.63 -1.86 21.79
N LEU A 656 -48.93 -2.97 22.47
CA LEU A 656 -49.15 -2.99 23.91
C LEU A 656 -47.89 -2.53 24.66
N PHE A 657 -46.69 -2.95 24.24
CA PHE A 657 -45.44 -2.45 24.81
C PHE A 657 -45.27 -0.96 24.57
N LYS A 658 -45.37 -0.51 23.31
CA LYS A 658 -45.25 0.92 22.95
C LYS A 658 -46.18 1.80 23.77
N THR A 659 -47.44 1.41 23.88
CA THR A 659 -48.46 2.15 24.64
C THR A 659 -48.24 2.09 26.15
N THR A 660 -47.80 0.96 26.69
CA THR A 660 -47.59 0.81 28.15
C THR A 660 -46.38 1.61 28.65
N TYR A 661 -45.34 1.74 27.82
CA TYR A 661 -44.09 2.39 28.18
C TYR A 661 -43.86 3.75 27.52
N ASP A 662 -44.86 4.27 26.80
CA ASP A 662 -44.77 5.50 25.99
C ASP A 662 -43.54 5.49 25.05
N TYR A 663 -43.23 4.31 24.50
CA TYR A 663 -42.08 4.08 23.63
C TYR A 663 -42.48 4.31 22.17
N ASP A 664 -41.82 5.26 21.50
CA ASP A 664 -41.95 5.51 20.05
C ASP A 664 -43.40 5.89 19.61
N VAL A 665 -44.07 6.73 20.40
CA VAL A 665 -45.45 7.20 20.14
C VAL A 665 -45.42 8.62 19.55
N LEU A 666 -46.11 8.83 18.41
CA LEU A 666 -46.09 10.08 17.61
C LEU A 666 -46.68 11.33 18.30
N THR A 667 -47.48 11.17 19.35
CA THR A 667 -48.05 12.30 20.12
C THR A 667 -47.92 12.03 21.63
N PRO A 668 -46.75 12.25 22.21
CA PRO A 668 -46.63 12.21 23.65
C PRO A 668 -47.20 13.52 24.20
N SER A 669 -48.13 13.47 25.15
CA SER A 669 -48.32 14.56 26.10
C SER A 669 -47.69 14.12 27.43
N PRO A 670 -46.35 13.96 27.48
CA PRO A 670 -45.78 13.40 28.67
C PRO A 670 -45.80 14.50 29.73
N LYS A 671 -46.36 14.18 30.89
CA LYS A 671 -46.21 15.03 32.08
C LYS A 671 -44.73 15.29 32.40
N PHE A 672 -43.81 14.47 31.86
CA PHE A 672 -42.37 14.51 32.09
C PHE A 672 -41.59 14.34 30.77
N SER A 673 -40.86 15.35 30.33
CA SER A 673 -39.91 15.25 29.20
C SER A 673 -38.72 16.18 29.36
N VAL A 674 -37.68 15.96 28.55
CA VAL A 674 -36.49 16.82 28.46
C VAL A 674 -36.46 17.46 27.07
N ASN A 675 -36.31 18.78 27.01
CA ASN A 675 -36.15 19.51 25.75
C ASN A 675 -34.66 19.74 25.47
N THR A 676 -33.94 20.30 26.45
CA THR A 676 -32.51 20.57 26.38
C THR A 676 -31.89 20.28 27.74
N PHE A 677 -30.65 19.79 27.74
CA PHE A 677 -29.89 19.62 28.98
C PHE A 677 -28.39 19.81 28.72
N ASN A 678 -27.68 20.13 29.80
CA ASN A 678 -26.23 20.18 29.89
C ASN A 678 -25.81 19.41 31.14
N LEU A 679 -24.78 18.57 31.02
CA LEU A 679 -24.21 17.79 32.12
C LEU A 679 -22.76 18.20 32.34
N GLU A 680 -22.50 18.96 33.40
CA GLU A 680 -21.17 19.50 33.70
C GLU A 680 -20.39 18.59 34.64
N HIS A 681 -19.10 18.43 34.36
CA HIS A 681 -18.12 17.75 35.22
C HIS A 681 -17.57 18.74 36.25
N VAL A 682 -18.01 18.63 37.50
CA VAL A 682 -17.54 19.51 38.60
C VAL A 682 -16.26 18.96 39.22
N ASP A 683 -16.17 17.65 39.44
CA ASP A 683 -14.97 16.93 39.88
C ASP A 683 -15.03 15.44 39.46
N ALA A 684 -14.10 14.61 39.93
CA ALA A 684 -14.02 13.19 39.56
C ALA A 684 -15.27 12.35 39.96
N THR A 685 -16.04 12.80 40.94
CA THR A 685 -17.19 12.08 41.52
C THR A 685 -18.50 12.83 41.42
N LYS A 686 -18.47 14.09 40.95
CA LYS A 686 -19.62 14.99 40.90
C LYS A 686 -19.95 15.47 39.49
N ARG A 687 -21.24 15.39 39.17
CA ARG A 687 -21.88 15.80 37.92
C ARG A 687 -23.06 16.72 38.24
N VAL A 688 -23.22 17.78 37.45
CA VAL A 688 -24.34 18.71 37.59
C VAL A 688 -25.14 18.73 36.30
N LEU A 689 -26.39 18.30 36.39
CA LEU A 689 -27.36 18.39 35.30
C LEU A 689 -28.12 19.70 35.40
N THR A 690 -28.17 20.46 34.31
CA THR A 690 -29.03 21.64 34.14
C THR A 690 -29.78 21.55 32.82
N GLY A 691 -30.99 22.07 32.73
CA GLY A 691 -31.71 22.06 31.45
C GLY A 691 -33.16 22.48 31.55
N ASP A 692 -33.81 22.55 30.38
CA ASP A 692 -35.24 22.82 30.22
C ASP A 692 -36.02 21.50 30.13
N PHE A 693 -36.83 21.23 31.15
CA PHE A 693 -37.62 20.01 31.28
C PHE A 693 -39.10 20.37 31.36
N VAL A 694 -39.97 19.52 30.85
CA VAL A 694 -41.40 19.58 31.13
C VAL A 694 -41.65 18.72 32.36
N LEU A 695 -42.13 19.32 33.45
CA LEU A 695 -42.53 18.59 34.67
C LEU A 695 -43.97 18.95 35.02
N PHE A 696 -44.80 17.93 35.24
CA PHE A 696 -46.24 18.06 35.43
C PHE A 696 -46.93 18.89 34.32
N GLY A 697 -46.45 18.76 33.08
CA GLY A 697 -46.99 19.48 31.91
C GLY A 697 -46.60 20.96 31.81
N SER A 698 -45.71 21.46 32.67
CA SER A 698 -45.17 22.84 32.60
C SER A 698 -43.67 22.83 32.36
N GLN A 699 -43.19 23.70 31.47
CA GLN A 699 -41.75 23.87 31.23
C GLN A 699 -41.07 24.53 32.45
N ARG A 700 -39.97 23.95 32.92
CA ARG A 700 -39.21 24.39 34.08
C ARG A 700 -37.71 24.21 33.82
N LYS A 701 -36.92 25.16 34.30
CA LYS A 701 -35.46 24.97 34.44
C LYS A 701 -35.19 24.20 35.71
N ILE A 702 -34.47 23.09 35.58
CA ILE A 702 -34.12 22.24 36.73
C ILE A 702 -32.62 22.11 36.86
N ARG A 703 -32.17 21.84 38.08
CA ARG A 703 -30.77 21.56 38.41
C ARG A 703 -30.72 20.37 39.35
N GLY A 704 -29.86 19.40 39.05
CA GLY A 704 -29.63 18.25 39.91
C GLY A 704 -28.15 17.92 40.01
N GLU A 705 -27.72 17.52 41.20
CA GLU A 705 -26.35 17.08 41.44
C GLU A 705 -26.33 15.58 41.73
N GLY A 706 -25.39 14.87 41.12
CA GLY A 706 -25.20 13.43 41.32
C GLY A 706 -23.81 12.98 40.89
N ASN A 707 -23.55 11.68 40.92
CA ASN A 707 -22.29 11.08 40.45
C ASN A 707 -22.34 10.64 38.97
N GLY A 708 -23.46 10.84 38.28
CA GLY A 708 -23.67 10.45 36.89
C GLY A 708 -24.94 11.08 36.30
N PRO A 709 -25.24 10.83 35.01
CA PRO A 709 -26.44 11.36 34.34
C PRO A 709 -27.75 10.95 35.03
N LEU A 710 -27.84 9.69 35.44
CA LEU A 710 -29.03 9.13 36.07
C LEU A 710 -29.28 9.70 37.48
N SER A 711 -28.25 9.70 38.34
CA SER A 711 -28.38 10.21 39.71
C SER A 711 -28.62 11.72 39.77
N SER A 712 -27.98 12.49 38.87
CA SER A 712 -28.27 13.93 38.74
C SER A 712 -29.67 14.20 38.20
N SER A 713 -30.20 13.37 37.30
CA SER A 713 -31.61 13.45 36.84
C SER A 713 -32.61 13.17 37.95
N VAL A 714 -32.39 12.12 38.73
CA VAL A 714 -33.24 11.80 39.88
C VAL A 714 -33.17 12.90 40.94
N SER A 715 -31.99 13.43 41.21
CA SER A 715 -31.78 14.58 42.11
C SER A 715 -32.55 15.82 41.63
N ALA A 716 -32.52 16.12 40.34
CA ALA A 716 -33.27 17.22 39.73
C ALA A 716 -34.78 17.01 39.90
N LEU A 717 -35.31 15.81 39.63
CA LEU A 717 -36.73 15.48 39.83
C LEU A 717 -37.15 15.53 41.30
N HIS A 718 -36.33 14.99 42.21
CA HIS A 718 -36.57 14.95 43.64
C HIS A 718 -36.78 16.36 44.25
N SER A 719 -36.13 17.37 43.69
CA SER A 719 -36.32 18.77 44.11
C SER A 719 -37.75 19.31 43.87
N HIS A 720 -38.52 18.67 42.97
CA HIS A 720 -39.86 19.10 42.55
C HIS A 720 -41.00 18.19 43.01
N VAL A 721 -40.71 17.07 43.68
CA VAL A 721 -41.72 16.09 44.14
C VAL A 721 -41.66 15.88 45.65
N GLU A 722 -42.81 15.63 46.28
CA GLU A 722 -42.89 15.21 47.69
C GLU A 722 -42.49 13.74 47.80
N GLY A 723 -41.77 13.35 48.85
CA GLY A 723 -41.22 11.99 48.99
C GLY A 723 -39.88 11.78 48.27
N THR A 724 -39.37 10.55 48.35
CA THR A 724 -38.03 10.16 47.88
C THR A 724 -38.12 9.35 46.59
N LEU A 725 -37.25 9.69 45.62
CA LEU A 725 -37.06 8.93 44.38
C LEU A 725 -35.69 8.25 44.40
N THR A 726 -35.66 6.94 44.10
CA THR A 726 -34.42 6.15 44.06
C THR A 726 -34.42 5.24 42.84
N ILE A 727 -33.27 5.11 42.17
CA ILE A 727 -33.10 4.10 41.11
C ILE A 727 -32.90 2.74 41.76
N ARG A 728 -33.73 1.78 41.37
CA ARG A 728 -33.66 0.40 41.85
C ARG A 728 -32.86 -0.50 40.92
N GLU A 729 -32.97 -0.29 39.62
CA GLU A 729 -32.24 -1.05 38.59
C GLU A 729 -31.98 -0.17 37.38
N TYR A 730 -30.81 -0.37 36.77
CA TYR A 730 -30.41 0.24 35.51
C TYR A 730 -29.78 -0.81 34.62
N SER A 731 -30.11 -0.78 33.33
CA SER A 731 -29.44 -1.56 32.29
C SER A 731 -29.42 -0.76 31.01
N GLU A 732 -28.41 -0.99 30.19
CA GLU A 732 -28.28 -0.38 28.87
C GLU A 732 -27.71 -1.39 27.87
N HIS A 733 -28.08 -1.25 26.61
CA HIS A 733 -27.46 -1.97 25.50
C HIS A 733 -27.56 -1.15 24.20
N SER A 734 -26.72 -1.49 23.22
CA SER A 734 -26.73 -0.87 21.90
C SER A 734 -27.74 -1.54 20.98
N ILE A 735 -28.46 -0.75 20.17
CA ILE A 735 -29.29 -1.23 19.06
C ILE A 735 -28.65 -0.77 17.75
N GLY A 736 -28.43 -1.70 16.83
CA GLY A 736 -27.80 -1.44 15.53
C GLY A 736 -26.30 -1.77 15.48
N GLU A 737 -25.67 -1.51 14.34
CA GLU A 737 -24.24 -1.74 14.08
C GLU A 737 -23.66 -0.55 13.30
N GLY A 738 -22.39 -0.18 13.54
CA GLY A 738 -21.70 0.87 12.79
C GLY A 738 -21.93 2.29 13.33
N ALA A 739 -21.92 3.31 12.45
CA ALA A 739 -22.03 4.71 12.83
C ALA A 739 -23.47 5.16 13.22
N GLU A 740 -24.47 4.29 13.05
CA GLU A 740 -25.88 4.55 13.35
C GLU A 740 -26.39 3.82 14.61
N VAL A 741 -25.48 3.43 15.51
CA VAL A 741 -25.85 2.78 16.78
C VAL A 741 -26.61 3.75 17.67
N VAL A 742 -27.75 3.29 18.22
CA VAL A 742 -28.50 4.00 19.26
C VAL A 742 -28.41 3.26 20.60
N ALA A 743 -28.40 4.00 21.70
CA ALA A 743 -28.38 3.44 23.05
C ALA A 743 -29.81 3.24 23.56
N ALA A 744 -30.13 2.05 24.03
CA ALA A 744 -31.36 1.75 24.74
C ALA A 744 -31.10 1.68 26.24
N SER A 745 -31.85 2.45 27.03
CA SER A 745 -31.70 2.52 28.48
C SER A 745 -32.98 2.09 29.19
N TYR A 746 -32.83 1.32 30.27
CA TYR A 746 -33.92 0.83 31.12
C TYR A 746 -33.69 1.24 32.57
N VAL A 747 -34.69 1.88 33.17
CA VAL A 747 -34.59 2.36 34.57
C VAL A 747 -35.82 1.91 35.36
N GLU A 748 -35.63 1.23 36.48
CA GLU A 748 -36.69 1.05 37.48
C GLU A 748 -36.58 2.15 38.55
N LEU A 749 -37.56 3.05 38.61
CA LEU A 749 -37.66 4.06 39.67
C LEU A 749 -38.55 3.58 40.80
N LEU A 750 -38.09 3.80 42.03
CA LEU A 750 -38.83 3.61 43.26
C LEU A 750 -39.23 4.96 43.84
N TYR A 751 -40.49 5.10 44.23
CA TYR A 751 -41.06 6.29 44.85
C TYR A 751 -41.63 5.95 46.23
N GLU A 752 -41.23 6.74 47.23
CA GLU A 752 -41.60 6.57 48.63
C GLU A 752 -42.12 7.89 49.21
N LEU A 753 -43.43 7.94 49.51
CA LEU A 753 -44.04 8.98 50.32
C LEU A 753 -44.05 8.54 51.79
N PRO A 754 -43.71 9.43 52.74
CA PRO A 754 -43.77 9.10 54.17
C PRO A 754 -45.16 8.60 54.57
N GLY A 755 -45.24 7.36 55.06
CA GLY A 755 -46.51 6.73 55.48
C GLY A 755 -47.28 5.97 54.39
N GLU A 756 -46.81 5.95 53.14
CA GLU A 756 -47.41 5.17 52.04
C GLU A 756 -46.58 3.95 51.64
N LYS A 757 -47.21 3.00 50.93
CA LYS A 757 -46.49 1.88 50.31
C LYS A 757 -45.60 2.38 49.18
N LYS A 758 -44.37 1.86 49.14
CA LYS A 758 -43.41 2.06 48.03
C LYS A 758 -44.03 1.64 46.70
N ARG A 759 -43.88 2.48 45.68
CA ARG A 759 -44.34 2.20 44.32
C ARG A 759 -43.12 2.18 43.40
N SER A 760 -43.08 1.26 42.44
CA SER A 760 -42.05 1.29 41.40
C SER A 760 -42.66 1.31 40.01
N SER A 761 -41.91 1.85 39.06
CA SER A 761 -42.25 1.82 37.64
C SER A 761 -40.99 1.71 36.81
N TRP A 762 -41.07 0.95 35.73
CA TRP A 762 -40.02 0.88 34.72
C TRP A 762 -40.11 2.07 33.76
N GLY A 763 -39.00 2.43 33.15
CA GLY A 763 -38.84 3.44 32.11
C GLY A 763 -37.95 2.89 31.00
N VAL A 764 -38.28 3.17 29.75
CA VAL A 764 -37.47 2.80 28.59
C VAL A 764 -37.36 3.98 27.62
N ALA A 765 -36.18 4.18 27.07
CA ALA A 765 -35.94 5.16 26.01
C ALA A 765 -34.79 4.72 25.10
N THR A 766 -34.77 5.26 23.89
CA THR A 766 -33.68 5.13 22.93
C THR A 766 -33.23 6.50 22.46
N ASP A 767 -31.92 6.68 22.29
CA ASP A 767 -31.32 7.90 21.75
C ASP A 767 -29.93 7.60 21.17
N ALA A 768 -29.46 8.42 20.22
CA ALA A 768 -28.08 8.34 19.74
C ALA A 768 -27.07 8.82 20.81
N ASP A 769 -27.49 9.72 21.70
CA ASP A 769 -26.73 10.11 22.89
C ASP A 769 -27.09 9.20 24.08
N ILE A 770 -26.11 8.41 24.54
CA ILE A 770 -26.21 7.51 25.70
C ILE A 770 -26.75 8.24 26.93
N THR A 771 -26.30 9.48 27.15
CA THR A 771 -26.73 10.34 28.27
C THR A 771 -28.19 10.70 28.13
N ALA A 772 -28.62 11.13 26.94
CA ALA A 772 -30.00 11.49 26.68
C ALA A 772 -30.94 10.29 26.83
N SER A 773 -30.53 9.10 26.37
CA SER A 773 -31.28 7.85 26.52
C SER A 773 -31.54 7.53 28.00
N GLY A 774 -30.50 7.59 28.84
CA GLY A 774 -30.64 7.40 30.29
C GLY A 774 -31.57 8.40 30.97
N ILE A 775 -31.46 9.70 30.64
CA ILE A 775 -32.32 10.75 31.19
C ILE A 775 -33.78 10.54 30.78
N LYS A 776 -34.04 10.24 29.51
CA LYS A 776 -35.38 9.97 28.98
C LYS A 776 -36.01 8.74 29.64
N ALA A 777 -35.24 7.69 29.89
CA ALA A 777 -35.71 6.50 30.60
C ALA A 777 -36.14 6.83 32.04
N VAL A 778 -35.38 7.65 32.78
CA VAL A 778 -35.76 8.16 34.12
C VAL A 778 -37.10 8.91 34.05
N LEU A 779 -37.28 9.81 33.07
CA LEU A 779 -38.51 10.58 32.91
C LEU A 779 -39.71 9.72 32.51
N SER A 780 -39.51 8.71 31.65
CA SER A 780 -40.52 7.71 31.29
C SER A 780 -41.00 6.90 32.51
N ALA A 781 -40.09 6.52 33.40
CA ALA A 781 -40.45 5.88 34.67
C ALA A 781 -41.20 6.84 35.60
N ALA A 782 -40.75 8.09 35.71
CA ALA A 782 -41.36 9.11 36.55
C ALA A 782 -42.78 9.47 36.11
N GLY A 783 -43.04 9.55 34.81
CA GLY A 783 -44.36 9.88 34.25
C GLY A 783 -45.45 8.86 34.57
N ARG A 784 -45.06 7.64 34.93
CA ARG A 784 -45.97 6.55 35.30
C ARG A 784 -46.11 6.35 36.79
N LEU A 785 -45.28 7.02 37.56
CA LEU A 785 -45.49 7.18 38.99
C LEU A 785 -46.49 8.32 39.22
N GLN A 786 -47.44 8.13 40.12
CA GLN A 786 -48.32 9.20 40.58
C GLN A 786 -47.56 10.12 41.53
N LEU A 787 -46.59 10.87 41.00
CA LEU A 787 -45.74 11.77 41.77
C LEU A 787 -46.56 12.95 42.28
N VAL A 788 -46.35 13.32 43.53
CA VAL A 788 -47.01 14.46 44.18
C VAL A 788 -46.10 15.68 43.99
N PRO A 789 -46.54 16.76 43.30
CA PRO A 789 -45.72 17.96 43.15
C PRO A 789 -45.50 18.65 44.50
N LYS A 790 -44.27 19.07 44.80
CA LYS A 790 -44.02 19.99 45.93
C LYS A 790 -44.72 21.32 45.68
N LYS A 791 -45.56 21.78 46.61
CA LYS A 791 -46.16 23.13 46.54
C LYS A 791 -45.05 24.19 46.65
N VAL A 792 -44.85 24.96 45.59
CA VAL A 792 -44.00 26.15 45.61
C VAL A 792 -44.75 27.23 46.40
N VAL A 793 -44.27 27.57 47.59
CA VAL A 793 -44.68 28.80 48.30
C VAL A 793 -43.89 29.94 47.66
N ASN A 794 -44.55 30.84 46.94
CA ASN A 794 -43.91 32.09 46.49
C ASN A 794 -43.56 32.93 47.73
N GLY A 795 -42.27 33.11 48.00
CA GLY A 795 -41.79 33.99 49.07
C GLY A 795 -40.31 34.29 48.92
N HIS A 796 -40.03 35.46 48.31
CA HIS A 796 -38.80 36.26 48.25
C HIS A 796 -37.47 35.63 47.81
#